data_AF-A0A947CMV1-F1
#
_entry.id   AF-A0A947CMV1-F1
#
_cell.length_a   1.000
_cell.length_b   1.000
_cell.length_c   1.000
_cell.angle_alpha   90.00
_cell.angle_beta   90.00
_cell.angle_gamma   90.00
#
_symmetry.space_group_name_H-M   'P 1'
#
loop_
_entity.id
_entity.type
_entity.pdbx_description
1 polymer ?
#
loop_
_entity_poly.entity_id
_entity_poly.type
_entity_poly.pdbx_seq_one_letter_code
_entity_poly.pdbx_strand_id
1 'polypeptide(L)'
;MGYDHQHRGDDDAYERYLRGMNASMRQKVALTAAHIGSEGRIADMGMGSGAGSLALASLYPQLEVVGVDVNPEMVERASESHQLANLSFVVGDIAEPVFEPGSVDTILDSSVLHHVTTFNGYDYQQAEKALRVQAEQLDAGGMLIVRDFVAPEDQLVTLELPDDDGDDTEDPSTCSTAGLFRRFSREFRAGDDNPGFVLREDEHPPRPGWRRFHTGHRLAIEFVLRKDYRRDWKLEVVEEYTYFTQREFEDVFHKLGLRVVASTPIRNPWIVSNRYRNKFEIRNTEGILLPTPPTNYLIAGEKVAPGQGTTFVEVEEVEPIDYIWMEHARDRQTGRIMDLVVRPNPTVDVLPFFAEQGRLYVLARRSYPRPIPCHQLGASPLIDGSSPVGYVTEPLNLQAKGRPGARHVSEALHRLAGIEPGQIRQFAGGCAYLPSPGGIEQLNSCVHVEIEPSRVERAMEDLSGFSTSGVVRAIEARQLLRAAQVSGLPDARLEVAVYTLLRQRGASPGPWIGAELAPSVLDHDPPQAELPRPGERRFDRASAEQSPGFLAVHASRFDELDASGAVVASQVREYVVPRTRSNNSISVALLWRTGQEVLMAVENRHLPAQQAYFGHSHIQVAPAWRLPQDIVDQDRAHFWLREQLRHDHGVEATIVEPLGGHYYPDAGVSPEVVFPVAALATGADPAHGKPLTWLPLSELAAEVGRSKLDGHLCVAALRAAHALGIPMPAPKRDERPGLWALA
;
A
#
# COMPACT_ATOMS: atom_id res chain seq x y z
N MET A 1 33.86 -37.27 -11.10
CA MET A 1 34.11 -35.84 -11.38
C MET A 1 32.96 -35.08 -10.74
N GLY A 2 33.28 -33.99 -10.03
CA GLY A 2 32.58 -33.54 -8.82
C GLY A 2 31.15 -33.04 -9.02
N TYR A 3 30.30 -33.46 -8.09
CA TYR A 3 28.93 -33.03 -7.83
C TYR A 3 28.92 -31.96 -6.72
N ASP A 4 29.72 -30.91 -6.86
CA ASP A 4 29.78 -29.82 -5.88
C ASP A 4 29.59 -28.47 -6.59
N HIS A 5 28.69 -27.66 -6.03
CA HIS A 5 28.30 -26.29 -6.40
C HIS A 5 26.97 -26.09 -7.16
N GLN A 6 25.84 -26.46 -6.55
CA GLN A 6 24.57 -25.72 -6.72
C GLN A 6 23.85 -25.46 -5.39
N HIS A 7 24.61 -25.25 -4.31
CA HIS A 7 24.09 -24.58 -3.10
C HIS A 7 24.53 -23.12 -3.11
N ARG A 8 23.66 -22.22 -3.59
CA ARG A 8 23.69 -20.77 -3.30
C ARG A 8 22.26 -20.22 -3.32
N GLY A 9 21.51 -20.51 -2.25
CA GLY A 9 20.35 -19.70 -1.88
C GLY A 9 20.87 -18.40 -1.27
N ASP A 10 20.76 -17.32 -2.03
CA ASP A 10 21.09 -15.94 -1.68
C ASP A 10 20.07 -15.04 -2.39
N ASP A 11 19.89 -13.80 -1.93
CA ASP A 11 19.00 -12.75 -2.47
C ASP A 11 19.19 -12.53 -3.99
N ASP A 12 20.38 -12.82 -4.45
CA ASP A 12 20.80 -12.90 -5.84
C ASP A 12 19.93 -13.87 -6.69
N ALA A 13 19.43 -14.95 -6.08
CA ALA A 13 18.53 -15.92 -6.71
C ALA A 13 17.09 -15.39 -6.82
N TYR A 14 16.63 -14.66 -5.79
CA TYR A 14 15.32 -13.99 -5.78
C TYR A 14 15.24 -12.96 -6.92
N GLU A 15 16.27 -12.12 -7.07
CA GLU A 15 16.35 -11.13 -8.16
C GLU A 15 16.39 -11.77 -9.55
N ARG A 16 17.20 -12.83 -9.73
CA ARG A 16 17.28 -13.56 -11.01
C ARG A 16 15.94 -14.20 -11.38
N TYR A 17 15.21 -14.73 -10.39
CA TYR A 17 13.91 -15.35 -10.60
C TYR A 17 12.84 -14.33 -11.03
N LEU A 18 12.70 -13.20 -10.33
CA LEU A 18 11.75 -12.15 -10.72
C LEU A 18 12.02 -11.60 -12.13
N ARG A 19 13.29 -11.38 -12.51
CA ARG A 19 13.63 -10.88 -13.86
C ARG A 19 13.18 -11.82 -14.98
N GLY A 20 13.16 -13.14 -14.72
CA GLY A 20 12.72 -14.16 -15.67
C GLY A 20 11.20 -14.37 -15.74
N MET A 21 10.43 -13.87 -14.78
CA MET A 21 8.96 -13.99 -14.76
C MET A 21 8.30 -12.98 -15.70
N ASN A 22 7.18 -13.37 -16.31
CA ASN A 22 6.37 -12.39 -17.05
C ASN A 22 5.79 -11.33 -16.09
N ALA A 23 5.43 -10.17 -16.63
CA ALA A 23 4.95 -9.04 -15.83
C ALA A 23 3.67 -9.32 -15.02
N SER A 24 2.76 -10.17 -15.51
CA SER A 24 1.52 -10.50 -14.78
C SER A 24 1.79 -11.40 -13.57
N MET A 25 2.70 -12.38 -13.70
CA MET A 25 3.07 -13.24 -12.58
C MET A 25 3.88 -12.48 -11.53
N ARG A 26 4.79 -11.59 -11.95
CA ARG A 26 5.52 -10.70 -11.03
C ARG A 26 4.55 -9.88 -10.16
N GLN A 27 3.54 -9.27 -10.78
CA GLN A 27 2.55 -8.48 -10.05
C GLN A 27 1.74 -9.33 -9.07
N LYS A 28 1.31 -10.54 -9.49
CA LYS A 28 0.58 -11.48 -8.61
C LYS A 28 1.38 -11.80 -7.36
N VAL A 29 2.63 -12.24 -7.55
CA VAL A 29 3.52 -12.60 -6.45
C VAL A 29 3.87 -11.39 -5.59
N ALA A 30 4.16 -10.23 -6.19
CA ALA A 30 4.50 -9.01 -5.44
C ALA A 30 3.39 -8.57 -4.47
N LEU A 31 2.13 -8.57 -4.93
CA LEU A 31 0.98 -8.12 -4.16
C LEU A 31 0.68 -9.07 -3.00
N THR A 32 0.76 -10.39 -3.21
CA THR A 32 0.48 -11.37 -2.17
C THR A 32 1.65 -11.53 -1.20
N ALA A 33 2.89 -11.49 -1.72
CA ALA A 33 4.12 -11.64 -0.95
C ALA A 33 4.26 -10.65 0.22
N ALA A 34 3.69 -9.45 0.12
CA ALA A 34 3.74 -8.46 1.19
C ALA A 34 3.13 -8.92 2.51
N HIS A 35 2.21 -9.88 2.45
CA HIS A 35 1.47 -10.39 3.60
C HIS A 35 1.98 -11.78 4.04
N ILE A 36 2.99 -12.33 3.34
CA ILE A 36 3.55 -13.66 3.62
C ILE A 36 4.77 -13.51 4.56
N GLY A 37 4.90 -14.39 5.55
CA GLY A 37 6.09 -14.47 6.40
C GLY A 37 7.33 -14.91 5.61
N SER A 38 8.54 -14.63 6.12
CA SER A 38 9.76 -15.15 5.48
C SER A 38 10.06 -16.61 5.83
N GLU A 39 9.30 -17.19 6.76
CA GLU A 39 9.41 -18.53 7.35
C GLU A 39 8.03 -19.00 7.83
N GLY A 40 7.91 -20.30 8.12
CA GLY A 40 6.63 -20.95 8.46
C GLY A 40 6.10 -21.81 7.30
N ARG A 41 4.85 -22.22 7.40
CA ARG A 41 4.13 -23.05 6.44
C ARG A 41 3.08 -22.24 5.70
N ILE A 42 3.11 -22.30 4.38
CA ILE A 42 2.12 -21.66 3.50
C ILE A 42 1.40 -22.68 2.63
N ALA A 43 0.07 -22.55 2.56
CA ALA A 43 -0.77 -23.30 1.65
C ALA A 43 -1.22 -22.43 0.48
N ASP A 44 -0.91 -22.86 -0.75
CA ASP A 44 -1.37 -22.26 -2.00
C ASP A 44 -2.62 -23.04 -2.48
N MET A 45 -3.80 -22.49 -2.19
CA MET A 45 -5.10 -23.13 -2.41
C MET A 45 -5.53 -22.96 -3.86
N GLY A 46 -5.75 -24.07 -4.57
CA GLY A 46 -6.05 -24.07 -6.01
C GLY A 46 -4.83 -23.76 -6.86
N MET A 47 -3.71 -24.42 -6.57
CA MET A 47 -2.41 -24.12 -7.17
C MET A 47 -2.33 -24.31 -8.70
N GLY A 48 -3.27 -25.05 -9.29
CA GLY A 48 -3.29 -25.34 -10.72
C GLY A 48 -2.02 -26.06 -11.16
N SER A 49 -1.20 -25.40 -11.99
CA SER A 49 0.05 -26.00 -12.50
C SER A 49 1.19 -26.07 -11.48
N GLY A 50 1.04 -25.45 -10.29
CA GLY A 50 2.08 -25.39 -9.26
C GLY A 50 3.18 -24.36 -9.54
N ALA A 51 3.08 -23.58 -10.61
CA ALA A 51 4.07 -22.55 -10.95
C ALA A 51 4.13 -21.41 -9.92
N GLY A 52 2.97 -21.03 -9.34
CA GLY A 52 2.87 -20.05 -8.26
C GLY A 52 3.53 -20.57 -6.97
N SER A 53 3.23 -21.82 -6.60
CA SER A 53 3.83 -22.48 -5.44
C SER A 53 5.36 -22.62 -5.59
N LEU A 54 5.84 -22.99 -6.79
CA LEU A 54 7.27 -23.01 -7.11
C LEU A 54 7.89 -21.62 -6.97
N ALA A 55 7.23 -20.57 -7.45
CA ALA A 55 7.70 -19.20 -7.32
C ALA A 55 7.85 -18.82 -5.84
N LEU A 56 6.84 -19.07 -5.01
CA LEU A 56 6.89 -18.81 -3.58
C LEU A 56 8.04 -19.59 -2.91
N ALA A 57 8.17 -20.89 -3.19
CA ALA A 57 9.22 -21.73 -2.61
C ALA A 57 10.64 -21.28 -3.02
N SER A 58 10.80 -20.81 -4.27
CA SER A 58 12.06 -20.27 -4.78
C SER A 58 12.42 -18.93 -4.14
N LEU A 59 11.42 -18.08 -3.91
CA LEU A 59 11.58 -16.75 -3.33
C LEU A 59 11.78 -16.81 -1.81
N TYR A 60 11.23 -17.81 -1.14
CA TYR A 60 11.30 -17.97 0.31
C TYR A 60 11.79 -19.37 0.70
N PRO A 61 13.12 -19.61 0.67
CA PRO A 61 13.69 -20.93 0.97
C PRO A 61 13.45 -21.44 2.40
N GLN A 62 13.01 -20.56 3.31
CA GLN A 62 12.67 -20.90 4.71
C GLN A 62 11.16 -21.14 4.91
N LEU A 63 10.33 -20.92 3.88
CA LEU A 63 8.93 -21.32 3.90
C LEU A 63 8.80 -22.77 3.46
N GLU A 64 7.96 -23.53 4.17
CA GLU A 64 7.40 -24.79 3.66
C GLU A 64 6.17 -24.44 2.83
N VAL A 65 6.26 -24.65 1.51
CA VAL A 65 5.17 -24.36 0.57
C VAL A 65 4.44 -25.65 0.22
N VAL A 66 3.12 -25.65 0.39
CA VAL A 66 2.24 -26.75 0.03
C VAL A 66 1.22 -26.27 -0.99
N GLY A 67 1.29 -26.73 -2.23
CA GLY A 67 0.27 -26.48 -3.24
C GLY A 67 -0.88 -27.49 -3.12
N VAL A 68 -2.12 -27.01 -3.05
CA VAL A 68 -3.33 -27.83 -2.93
C VAL A 68 -4.14 -27.71 -4.21
N ASP A 69 -4.56 -28.83 -4.80
CA ASP A 69 -5.49 -28.83 -5.93
C ASP A 69 -6.44 -30.03 -5.84
N VAL A 70 -7.69 -29.83 -6.28
CA VAL A 70 -8.70 -30.91 -6.28
C VAL A 70 -8.44 -31.94 -7.37
N ASN A 71 -7.72 -31.58 -8.44
CA ASN A 71 -7.43 -32.48 -9.56
C ASN A 71 -6.14 -33.29 -9.34
N PRO A 72 -6.23 -34.63 -9.16
CA PRO A 72 -5.05 -35.48 -8.95
C PRO A 72 -4.02 -35.42 -10.09
N GLU A 73 -4.45 -35.25 -11.33
CA GLU A 73 -3.56 -35.18 -12.50
C GLU A 73 -2.71 -33.89 -12.48
N MET A 74 -3.27 -32.77 -12.00
CA MET A 74 -2.53 -31.52 -11.85
C MET A 74 -1.47 -31.64 -10.76
N VAL A 75 -1.81 -32.27 -9.63
CA VAL A 75 -0.89 -32.54 -8.53
C VAL A 75 0.26 -33.45 -8.96
N GLU A 76 -0.02 -34.52 -9.70
CA GLU A 76 1.00 -35.43 -10.24
C GLU A 76 1.97 -34.67 -11.16
N ARG A 77 1.43 -33.91 -12.13
CA ARG A 77 2.24 -33.10 -13.06
C ARG A 77 3.09 -32.05 -12.36
N ALA A 78 2.54 -31.35 -11.36
CA ALA A 78 3.27 -30.36 -10.58
C ALA A 78 4.41 -31.02 -9.80
N SER A 79 4.15 -32.18 -9.16
CA SER A 79 5.14 -32.94 -8.40
C SER A 79 6.30 -33.46 -9.24
N GLU A 80 6.02 -33.84 -10.50
CA GLU A 80 7.06 -34.24 -11.46
C GLU A 80 7.87 -33.05 -11.98
N SER A 81 7.19 -31.92 -12.24
CA SER A 81 7.76 -30.76 -12.93
C SER A 81 8.50 -29.79 -11.98
N HIS A 82 8.16 -29.78 -10.70
CA HIS A 82 8.60 -28.77 -9.74
C HIS A 82 9.13 -29.43 -8.47
N GLN A 83 10.47 -29.47 -8.35
CA GLN A 83 11.15 -30.10 -7.22
C GLN A 83 12.04 -29.12 -6.49
N LEU A 84 11.67 -28.79 -5.26
CA LEU A 84 12.48 -28.05 -4.29
C LEU A 84 12.35 -28.70 -2.92
N ALA A 85 13.36 -28.57 -2.07
CA ALA A 85 13.38 -29.20 -0.75
C ALA A 85 12.27 -28.71 0.19
N ASN A 86 11.73 -27.52 -0.08
CA ASN A 86 10.72 -26.85 0.72
C ASN A 86 9.36 -26.72 -0.01
N LEU A 87 9.15 -27.52 -1.07
CA LEU A 87 7.92 -27.52 -1.86
C LEU A 87 7.30 -28.91 -1.91
N SER A 88 5.99 -28.99 -1.68
CA SER A 88 5.21 -30.21 -1.83
C SER A 88 3.83 -29.90 -2.43
N PHE A 89 3.16 -30.94 -2.93
CA PHE A 89 1.83 -30.82 -3.53
C PHE A 89 0.91 -31.92 -3.00
N VAL A 90 -0.35 -31.57 -2.74
CA VAL A 90 -1.35 -32.48 -2.18
C VAL A 90 -2.68 -32.36 -2.92
N VAL A 91 -3.37 -33.49 -3.04
CA VAL A 91 -4.75 -33.51 -3.55
C VAL A 91 -5.69 -33.13 -2.41
N GLY A 92 -6.54 -32.13 -2.63
CA GLY A 92 -7.53 -31.71 -1.64
C GLY A 92 -8.58 -30.75 -2.20
N ASP A 93 -9.79 -30.80 -1.65
CA ASP A 93 -10.80 -29.78 -1.87
C ASP A 93 -10.56 -28.63 -0.87
N ILE A 94 -10.37 -27.42 -1.39
CA ILE A 94 -10.08 -26.23 -0.56
C ILE A 94 -11.31 -25.77 0.25
N ALA A 95 -12.49 -26.32 -0.03
CA ALA A 95 -13.71 -26.15 0.76
C ALA A 95 -13.86 -27.20 1.87
N GLU A 96 -12.89 -28.11 2.02
CA GLU A 96 -12.78 -29.11 3.07
C GLU A 96 -11.44 -28.99 3.83
N PRO A 97 -11.34 -29.52 5.07
CA PRO A 97 -10.07 -29.48 5.81
C PRO A 97 -8.99 -30.31 5.11
N VAL A 98 -7.86 -29.67 4.80
CA VAL A 98 -6.68 -30.31 4.17
C VAL A 98 -5.53 -30.46 5.18
N PHE A 99 -5.47 -29.55 6.14
CA PHE A 99 -4.49 -29.46 7.21
C PHE A 99 -5.18 -29.58 8.58
N GLU A 100 -4.39 -29.88 9.61
CA GLU A 100 -4.88 -29.86 10.99
C GLU A 100 -5.24 -28.43 11.42
N PRO A 101 -6.22 -28.23 12.31
CA PRO A 101 -6.55 -26.92 12.85
C PRO A 101 -5.33 -26.23 13.47
N GLY A 102 -5.13 -24.95 13.16
CA GLY A 102 -4.01 -24.15 13.69
C GLY A 102 -2.61 -24.64 13.29
N SER A 103 -2.45 -25.25 12.11
CA SER A 103 -1.18 -25.84 11.66
C SER A 103 -0.53 -25.13 10.47
N VAL A 104 -1.12 -24.03 10.00
CA VAL A 104 -0.67 -23.26 8.83
C VAL A 104 -0.50 -21.78 9.22
N ASP A 105 0.64 -21.19 8.89
CA ASP A 105 0.93 -19.78 9.16
C ASP A 105 0.32 -18.84 8.10
N THR A 106 0.16 -19.31 6.86
CA THR A 106 -0.40 -18.52 5.76
C THR A 106 -1.21 -19.37 4.79
N ILE A 107 -2.40 -18.90 4.42
CA ILE A 107 -3.21 -19.46 3.34
C ILE A 107 -3.35 -18.41 2.24
N LEU A 108 -3.13 -18.82 1.00
CA LEU A 108 -3.24 -17.99 -0.18
C LEU A 108 -4.25 -18.60 -1.15
N ASP A 109 -5.32 -17.86 -1.43
CA ASP A 109 -6.24 -18.11 -2.55
C ASP A 109 -5.95 -17.09 -3.67
N SER A 110 -5.43 -17.55 -4.79
CA SER A 110 -5.13 -16.68 -5.93
C SER A 110 -5.92 -17.08 -7.17
N SER A 111 -7.03 -16.40 -7.42
CA SER A 111 -7.94 -16.63 -8.55
C SER A 111 -8.52 -18.05 -8.57
N VAL A 112 -9.09 -18.46 -7.43
CA VAL A 112 -9.69 -19.81 -7.26
C VAL A 112 -11.11 -19.76 -6.67
N LEU A 113 -11.45 -18.80 -5.82
CA LEU A 113 -12.72 -18.83 -5.09
C LEU A 113 -13.93 -18.62 -6.00
N HIS A 114 -13.78 -17.89 -7.11
CA HIS A 114 -14.83 -17.79 -8.14
C HIS A 114 -15.10 -19.12 -8.87
N HIS A 115 -14.16 -20.07 -8.88
CA HIS A 115 -14.43 -21.44 -9.33
C HIS A 115 -15.28 -22.19 -8.29
N VAL A 116 -14.98 -21.99 -7.01
CA VAL A 116 -15.76 -22.59 -5.90
C VAL A 116 -17.22 -22.16 -5.98
N THR A 117 -17.51 -20.92 -6.36
CA THR A 117 -18.90 -20.48 -6.60
C THR A 117 -19.44 -21.03 -7.92
N THR A 118 -18.77 -20.78 -9.05
CA THR A 118 -19.22 -21.16 -10.41
C THR A 118 -19.59 -22.63 -10.50
N PHE A 119 -18.71 -23.53 -10.07
CA PHE A 119 -18.89 -24.98 -10.24
C PHE A 119 -19.71 -25.64 -9.13
N ASN A 120 -20.22 -24.85 -8.18
CA ASN A 120 -21.17 -25.31 -7.16
C ASN A 120 -22.50 -24.54 -7.27
N GLY A 121 -22.98 -24.34 -8.49
CA GLY A 121 -24.30 -23.76 -8.76
C GLY A 121 -24.38 -22.24 -8.64
N TYR A 122 -23.25 -21.54 -8.87
CA TYR A 122 -23.14 -20.08 -8.74
C TYR A 122 -23.51 -19.56 -7.33
N ASP A 123 -23.37 -20.41 -6.30
CA ASP A 123 -23.72 -20.10 -4.92
C ASP A 123 -22.56 -19.42 -4.20
N TYR A 124 -22.73 -18.15 -3.86
CA TYR A 124 -21.71 -17.36 -3.16
C TYR A 124 -21.45 -17.85 -1.74
N GLN A 125 -22.37 -18.58 -1.12
CA GLN A 125 -22.15 -19.18 0.21
C GLN A 125 -21.04 -20.23 0.20
N GLN A 126 -20.72 -20.81 -0.97
CA GLN A 126 -19.63 -21.78 -1.08
C GLN A 126 -18.25 -21.12 -0.90
N ALA A 127 -18.09 -19.87 -1.36
CA ALA A 127 -16.87 -19.11 -1.08
C ALA A 127 -16.73 -18.82 0.43
N GLU A 128 -17.80 -18.38 1.10
CA GLU A 128 -17.78 -18.16 2.56
C GLU A 128 -17.47 -19.45 3.33
N LYS A 129 -18.06 -20.59 2.90
CA LYS A 129 -17.77 -21.91 3.48
C LYS A 129 -16.29 -22.27 3.34
N ALA A 130 -15.71 -22.09 2.15
CA ALA A 130 -14.30 -22.39 1.91
C ALA A 130 -13.39 -21.53 2.79
N LEU A 131 -13.61 -20.21 2.80
CA LEU A 131 -12.86 -19.29 3.65
C LEU A 131 -12.96 -19.64 5.14
N ARG A 132 -14.14 -20.05 5.61
CA ARG A 132 -14.32 -20.50 7.00
C ARG A 132 -13.47 -21.72 7.33
N VAL A 133 -13.51 -22.75 6.48
CA VAL A 133 -12.73 -23.99 6.65
C VAL A 133 -11.23 -23.70 6.64
N GLN A 134 -10.79 -22.80 5.77
CA GLN A 134 -9.39 -22.37 5.73
C GLN A 134 -8.99 -21.57 6.99
N ALA A 135 -9.85 -20.64 7.44
CA ALA A 135 -9.59 -19.84 8.64
C ALA A 135 -9.56 -20.65 9.96
N GLU A 136 -10.05 -21.89 9.96
CA GLU A 136 -9.92 -22.85 11.07
C GLU A 136 -8.55 -23.56 11.06
N GLN A 137 -7.89 -23.65 9.91
CA GLN A 137 -6.57 -24.28 9.74
C GLN A 137 -5.41 -23.32 10.03
N LEU A 138 -5.68 -22.00 10.03
CA LEU A 138 -4.73 -20.97 10.41
C LEU A 138 -4.43 -20.97 11.92
N ASP A 139 -3.16 -20.78 12.26
CA ASP A 139 -2.74 -20.49 13.62
C ASP A 139 -3.14 -19.06 14.06
N ALA A 140 -2.99 -18.77 15.36
CA ALA A 140 -3.21 -17.41 15.86
C ALA A 140 -2.08 -16.49 15.39
N GLY A 141 -2.42 -15.41 14.68
CA GLY A 141 -1.46 -14.53 14.02
C GLY A 141 -1.17 -14.89 12.56
N GLY A 142 -1.71 -16.04 12.10
CA GLY A 142 -1.63 -16.50 10.73
C GLY A 142 -2.41 -15.62 9.75
N MET A 143 -2.05 -15.69 8.47
CA MET A 143 -2.56 -14.81 7.43
C MET A 143 -3.43 -15.56 6.42
N LEU A 144 -4.65 -15.07 6.17
CA LEU A 144 -5.46 -15.46 5.02
C LEU A 144 -5.36 -14.37 3.95
N ILE A 145 -4.97 -14.74 2.74
CA ILE A 145 -4.78 -13.80 1.63
C ILE A 145 -5.63 -14.27 0.46
N VAL A 146 -6.56 -13.42 0.02
CA VAL A 146 -7.37 -13.66 -1.17
C VAL A 146 -7.00 -12.63 -2.22
N ARG A 147 -6.56 -13.11 -3.38
CA ARG A 147 -6.41 -12.32 -4.59
C ARG A 147 -7.37 -12.86 -5.63
N ASP A 148 -8.49 -12.18 -5.86
CA ASP A 148 -9.50 -12.64 -6.81
C ASP A 148 -10.17 -11.48 -7.56
N PHE A 149 -11.39 -11.66 -8.07
CA PHE A 149 -12.22 -10.59 -8.62
C PHE A 149 -13.14 -10.01 -7.54
N VAL A 150 -13.62 -8.79 -7.78
CA VAL A 150 -14.53 -8.08 -6.86
C VAL A 150 -15.73 -7.55 -7.64
N ALA A 151 -16.90 -7.71 -7.06
CA ALA A 151 -18.12 -7.14 -7.59
C ALA A 151 -18.18 -5.63 -7.33
N PRO A 152 -18.71 -4.85 -8.28
CA PRO A 152 -19.08 -3.48 -7.99
C PRO A 152 -20.32 -3.44 -7.09
N GLU A 153 -20.59 -2.26 -6.51
CA GLU A 153 -21.88 -1.96 -5.87
C GLU A 153 -23.05 -2.20 -6.83
N ASP A 154 -24.13 -2.78 -6.30
CA ASP A 154 -25.31 -3.09 -7.10
C ASP A 154 -26.05 -1.80 -7.51
N GLN A 155 -26.07 -1.55 -8.81
CA GLN A 155 -26.74 -0.41 -9.41
C GLN A 155 -26.97 -0.68 -10.90
N LEU A 156 -27.91 0.06 -11.49
CA LEU A 156 -28.04 0.10 -12.95
C LEU A 156 -27.03 1.07 -13.54
N VAL A 157 -26.46 0.68 -14.68
CA VAL A 157 -25.53 1.50 -15.44
C VAL A 157 -25.89 1.51 -16.92
N THR A 158 -25.33 2.49 -17.61
CA THR A 158 -25.22 2.44 -19.07
C THR A 158 -23.82 2.00 -19.46
N LEU A 159 -23.75 1.00 -20.32
CA LEU A 159 -22.52 0.48 -20.90
C LEU A 159 -22.48 0.88 -22.38
N GLU A 160 -21.48 1.67 -22.76
CA GLU A 160 -21.24 2.06 -24.14
C GLU A 160 -20.07 1.26 -24.72
N LEU A 161 -20.29 0.63 -25.88
CA LEU A 161 -19.32 -0.25 -26.54
C LEU A 161 -19.18 0.11 -28.03
N PRO A 162 -17.99 -0.06 -28.62
CA PRO A 162 -17.82 0.06 -30.07
C PRO A 162 -18.57 -1.06 -30.80
N ASP A 163 -19.14 -0.71 -31.96
CA ASP A 163 -19.86 -1.60 -32.87
C ASP A 163 -19.16 -1.68 -34.24
N ASP A 164 -18.08 -0.92 -34.43
CA ASP A 164 -17.28 -0.84 -35.66
C ASP A 164 -15.85 -1.42 -35.51
N ASP A 165 -15.57 -2.10 -34.39
CA ASP A 165 -14.28 -2.70 -34.07
C ASP A 165 -14.18 -4.20 -34.40
N GLY A 166 -15.14 -4.71 -35.19
CA GLY A 166 -15.23 -6.08 -35.67
C GLY A 166 -16.15 -6.19 -36.87
N ASP A 167 -16.56 -7.41 -37.22
CA ASP A 167 -17.55 -7.67 -38.27
C ASP A 167 -18.98 -7.87 -37.71
N ASP A 168 -19.97 -7.94 -38.61
CA ASP A 168 -21.38 -8.15 -38.28
C ASP A 168 -21.74 -9.63 -38.05
N THR A 169 -20.75 -10.50 -37.84
CA THR A 169 -20.99 -11.94 -37.62
C THR A 169 -21.35 -12.22 -36.15
N GLU A 170 -21.81 -13.44 -35.86
CA GLU A 170 -21.96 -13.91 -34.47
C GLU A 170 -20.70 -14.64 -33.95
N ASP A 171 -19.61 -14.71 -34.72
CA ASP A 171 -18.39 -15.39 -34.28
C ASP A 171 -17.68 -14.54 -33.20
N PRO A 172 -17.50 -15.06 -31.96
CA PRO A 172 -16.88 -14.28 -30.89
C PRO A 172 -15.45 -13.86 -31.22
N SER A 173 -14.77 -14.56 -32.14
CA SER A 173 -13.42 -14.24 -32.57
C SER A 173 -13.33 -13.04 -33.50
N THR A 174 -14.41 -12.64 -34.18
CA THR A 174 -14.40 -11.56 -35.18
C THR A 174 -15.48 -10.50 -35.00
N CYS A 175 -16.57 -10.77 -34.28
CA CYS A 175 -17.68 -9.84 -34.13
C CYS A 175 -17.28 -8.54 -33.42
N SER A 176 -18.03 -7.46 -33.64
CA SER A 176 -17.85 -6.21 -32.88
C SER A 176 -17.98 -6.45 -31.37
N THR A 177 -17.40 -5.56 -30.54
CA THR A 177 -17.50 -5.67 -29.08
C THR A 177 -18.95 -5.53 -28.60
N ALA A 178 -19.75 -4.65 -29.23
CA ALA A 178 -21.19 -4.57 -28.99
C ALA A 178 -21.93 -5.86 -29.43
N GLY A 179 -21.55 -6.46 -30.57
CA GLY A 179 -22.05 -7.77 -31.01
C GLY A 179 -21.74 -8.87 -30.00
N LEU A 180 -20.52 -8.88 -29.46
CA LEU A 180 -20.08 -9.82 -28.43
C LEU A 180 -20.91 -9.65 -27.14
N PHE A 181 -21.28 -8.43 -26.76
CA PHE A 181 -22.14 -8.19 -25.59
C PHE A 181 -23.57 -8.69 -25.80
N ARG A 182 -24.15 -8.54 -27.00
CA ARG A 182 -25.45 -9.14 -27.35
C ARG A 182 -25.42 -10.67 -27.28
N ARG A 183 -24.28 -11.27 -27.63
CA ARG A 183 -24.05 -12.71 -27.48
C ARG A 183 -23.92 -13.10 -26.01
N PHE A 184 -23.10 -12.36 -25.26
CA PHE A 184 -22.90 -12.54 -23.82
C PHE A 184 -24.23 -12.53 -23.05
N SER A 185 -25.17 -11.64 -23.39
CA SER A 185 -26.48 -11.59 -22.74
C SER A 185 -27.33 -12.84 -22.95
N ARG A 186 -26.99 -13.73 -23.88
CA ARG A 186 -27.70 -15.00 -24.11
C ARG A 186 -26.96 -16.20 -23.54
N GLU A 187 -25.65 -16.09 -23.34
CA GLU A 187 -24.76 -17.21 -23.02
C GLU A 187 -24.16 -17.15 -21.61
N PHE A 188 -24.17 -15.99 -20.95
CA PHE A 188 -23.55 -15.86 -19.63
C PHE A 188 -24.11 -16.87 -18.62
N ARG A 189 -23.22 -17.49 -17.84
CA ARG A 189 -23.52 -18.64 -16.99
C ARG A 189 -24.10 -19.80 -17.79
N ALA A 190 -23.44 -20.19 -18.88
CA ALA A 190 -23.87 -21.27 -19.76
C ALA A 190 -24.05 -22.65 -19.06
N GLY A 191 -23.51 -22.81 -17.85
CA GLY A 191 -23.70 -24.00 -17.01
C GLY A 191 -24.93 -23.94 -16.08
N ASP A 192 -25.62 -22.81 -16.01
CA ASP A 192 -26.85 -22.60 -15.22
C ASP A 192 -28.08 -23.19 -15.95
N ASP A 193 -29.14 -23.49 -15.19
CA ASP A 193 -30.43 -23.89 -15.74
C ASP A 193 -31.08 -22.77 -16.58
N ASN A 194 -30.76 -21.50 -16.28
CA ASN A 194 -31.28 -20.32 -16.95
C ASN A 194 -30.14 -19.36 -17.38
N PRO A 195 -29.40 -19.69 -18.46
CA PRO A 195 -28.30 -18.85 -18.92
C PRO A 195 -28.79 -17.53 -19.51
N GLY A 196 -27.91 -16.53 -19.47
CA GLY A 196 -28.12 -15.19 -20.01
C GLY A 196 -28.86 -14.23 -19.06
N PHE A 197 -29.17 -13.05 -19.58
CA PHE A 197 -29.88 -12.00 -18.87
C PHE A 197 -30.62 -11.10 -19.86
N VAL A 198 -31.59 -10.34 -19.35
CA VAL A 198 -32.36 -9.40 -20.18
C VAL A 198 -31.48 -8.22 -20.57
N LEU A 199 -31.29 -8.04 -21.87
CA LEU A 199 -30.55 -6.93 -22.44
C LEU A 199 -31.50 -5.84 -22.92
N ARG A 200 -31.24 -4.59 -22.53
CA ARG A 200 -31.88 -3.40 -23.09
C ARG A 200 -30.84 -2.57 -23.83
N GLU A 201 -31.12 -2.24 -25.08
CA GLU A 201 -30.27 -1.43 -25.95
C GLU A 201 -31.02 -0.17 -26.40
N ASP A 202 -30.35 0.97 -26.48
CA ASP A 202 -30.95 2.19 -27.03
C ASP A 202 -31.18 2.06 -28.54
N GLU A 203 -32.29 2.62 -29.04
CA GLU A 203 -32.61 2.64 -30.47
C GLU A 203 -31.60 3.47 -31.27
N HIS A 204 -31.11 4.56 -30.68
CA HIS A 204 -30.16 5.49 -31.30
C HIS A 204 -28.78 5.37 -30.64
N PRO A 205 -27.69 5.35 -31.43
CA PRO A 205 -26.34 5.25 -30.89
C PRO A 205 -25.96 6.52 -30.11
N PRO A 206 -25.15 6.41 -29.04
CA PRO A 206 -24.67 7.57 -28.29
C PRO A 206 -23.71 8.45 -29.11
N ARG A 207 -23.00 7.83 -30.07
CA ARG A 207 -22.10 8.45 -31.04
C ARG A 207 -21.87 7.49 -32.22
N PRO A 208 -21.41 7.97 -33.40
CA PRO A 208 -21.12 7.10 -34.54
C PRO A 208 -20.16 5.96 -34.15
N GLY A 209 -20.46 4.74 -34.59
CA GLY A 209 -19.64 3.55 -34.32
C GLY A 209 -19.81 2.93 -32.93
N TRP A 210 -20.72 3.44 -32.09
CA TRP A 210 -20.93 2.95 -30.73
C TRP A 210 -22.39 2.61 -30.44
N ARG A 211 -22.62 1.72 -29.49
CA ARG A 211 -23.95 1.35 -28.98
C ARG A 211 -24.01 1.51 -27.47
N ARG A 212 -25.19 1.83 -26.96
CA ARG A 212 -25.45 1.99 -25.52
C ARG A 212 -26.44 0.93 -25.05
N PHE A 213 -26.06 0.23 -23.98
CA PHE A 213 -26.85 -0.78 -23.31
C PHE A 213 -27.15 -0.36 -21.88
N HIS A 214 -28.31 -0.76 -21.36
CA HIS A 214 -28.70 -0.60 -19.95
C HIS A 214 -28.66 -1.96 -19.28
N THR A 215 -27.84 -2.09 -18.24
CA THR A 215 -27.63 -3.37 -17.56
C THR A 215 -27.24 -3.14 -16.09
N GLY A 216 -27.24 -4.20 -15.29
CA GLY A 216 -26.67 -4.17 -13.95
C GLY A 216 -25.15 -3.94 -14.00
N HIS A 217 -24.62 -3.16 -13.06
CA HIS A 217 -23.19 -2.82 -13.02
C HIS A 217 -22.33 -4.07 -12.95
N ARG A 218 -22.72 -5.07 -12.13
CA ARG A 218 -22.05 -6.37 -12.06
C ARG A 218 -21.93 -7.03 -13.44
N LEU A 219 -23.01 -7.10 -14.21
CA LEU A 219 -23.02 -7.68 -15.57
C LEU A 219 -22.14 -6.91 -16.57
N ALA A 220 -22.06 -5.58 -16.44
CA ALA A 220 -21.14 -4.78 -17.24
C ALA A 220 -19.67 -5.13 -16.93
N ILE A 221 -19.34 -5.27 -15.64
CA ILE A 221 -17.98 -5.65 -15.19
C ILE A 221 -17.64 -7.08 -15.59
N GLU A 222 -18.55 -8.02 -15.39
CA GLU A 222 -18.47 -9.41 -15.85
C GLU A 222 -18.06 -9.47 -17.33
N PHE A 223 -18.73 -8.70 -18.19
CA PHE A 223 -18.38 -8.62 -19.60
C PHE A 223 -17.01 -7.97 -19.85
N VAL A 224 -16.73 -6.82 -19.23
CA VAL A 224 -15.48 -6.06 -19.42
C VAL A 224 -14.25 -6.88 -19.04
N LEU A 225 -14.33 -7.68 -17.99
CA LEU A 225 -13.24 -8.55 -17.53
C LEU A 225 -12.88 -9.61 -18.59
N ARG A 226 -13.84 -10.05 -19.41
CA ARG A 226 -13.65 -11.19 -20.33
C ARG A 226 -13.72 -10.89 -21.83
N LYS A 227 -14.16 -9.70 -22.25
CA LYS A 227 -14.39 -9.35 -23.67
C LYS A 227 -13.20 -9.59 -24.61
N ASP A 228 -11.98 -9.66 -24.07
CA ASP A 228 -10.75 -9.86 -24.82
C ASP A 228 -10.31 -11.35 -24.92
N TYR A 229 -10.92 -12.28 -24.18
CA TYR A 229 -10.62 -13.73 -24.22
C TYR A 229 -11.47 -14.46 -25.27
N ARG A 230 -11.48 -13.94 -26.49
CA ARG A 230 -12.39 -14.39 -27.57
C ARG A 230 -12.13 -15.83 -28.05
N ARG A 231 -10.90 -16.34 -27.91
CA ARG A 231 -10.54 -17.70 -28.32
C ARG A 231 -11.13 -18.77 -27.39
N ASP A 232 -11.23 -18.42 -26.11
CA ASP A 232 -11.67 -19.32 -25.04
C ASP A 232 -13.10 -19.00 -24.59
N TRP A 233 -13.85 -18.24 -25.41
CA TRP A 233 -15.17 -17.70 -25.09
C TRP A 233 -16.14 -18.72 -24.50
N LYS A 234 -16.16 -19.95 -25.03
CA LYS A 234 -17.05 -21.01 -24.55
C LYS A 234 -16.78 -21.44 -23.11
N LEU A 235 -15.53 -21.34 -22.66
CA LEU A 235 -15.14 -21.59 -21.27
C LEU A 235 -15.45 -20.35 -20.42
N GLU A 236 -15.05 -19.18 -20.91
CA GLU A 236 -15.19 -17.89 -20.22
C GLU A 236 -16.64 -17.51 -19.87
N VAL A 237 -17.62 -17.90 -20.71
CA VAL A 237 -19.05 -17.61 -20.47
C VAL A 237 -19.72 -18.57 -19.48
N VAL A 238 -19.07 -19.68 -19.13
CA VAL A 238 -19.53 -20.56 -18.05
C VAL A 238 -19.23 -19.92 -16.70
N GLU A 239 -18.08 -19.25 -16.57
CA GLU A 239 -17.59 -18.72 -15.30
C GLU A 239 -18.22 -17.39 -14.92
N GLU A 240 -18.53 -17.23 -13.64
CA GLU A 240 -18.82 -15.94 -13.03
C GLU A 240 -17.65 -15.51 -12.16
N TYR A 241 -17.11 -14.33 -12.42
CA TYR A 241 -15.92 -13.83 -11.74
C TYR A 241 -16.25 -13.12 -10.43
N THR A 242 -17.30 -12.30 -10.42
CA THR A 242 -17.58 -11.32 -9.36
C THR A 242 -18.66 -11.81 -8.39
N TYR A 243 -18.24 -12.48 -7.31
CA TYR A 243 -19.14 -13.06 -6.30
C TYR A 243 -19.39 -12.17 -5.08
N PHE A 244 -18.36 -11.49 -4.56
CA PHE A 244 -18.47 -10.57 -3.43
C PHE A 244 -18.07 -9.15 -3.81
N THR A 245 -18.78 -8.18 -3.25
CA THR A 245 -18.35 -6.78 -3.16
C THR A 245 -17.20 -6.68 -2.15
N GLN A 246 -16.46 -5.56 -2.19
CA GLN A 246 -15.38 -5.28 -1.24
C GLN A 246 -15.87 -5.36 0.22
N ARG A 247 -17.05 -4.80 0.49
CA ARG A 247 -17.67 -4.86 1.82
C ARG A 247 -18.06 -6.28 2.24
N GLU A 248 -18.59 -7.09 1.33
CA GLU A 248 -18.93 -8.48 1.63
C GLU A 248 -17.68 -9.31 1.96
N PHE A 249 -16.55 -9.10 1.25
CA PHE A 249 -15.27 -9.71 1.63
C PHE A 249 -14.83 -9.32 3.04
N GLU A 250 -14.87 -8.03 3.36
CA GLU A 250 -14.50 -7.51 4.69
C GLU A 250 -15.39 -8.07 5.79
N ASP A 251 -16.71 -8.09 5.57
CA ASP A 251 -17.69 -8.64 6.52
C ASP A 251 -17.45 -10.13 6.77
N VAL A 252 -17.14 -10.92 5.73
CA VAL A 252 -16.77 -12.33 5.88
C VAL A 252 -15.48 -12.45 6.69
N PHE A 253 -14.43 -11.69 6.35
CA PHE A 253 -13.16 -11.74 7.07
C PHE A 253 -13.34 -11.42 8.57
N HIS A 254 -14.12 -10.37 8.89
CA HIS A 254 -14.41 -10.01 10.27
C HIS A 254 -15.15 -11.12 11.01
N LYS A 255 -16.20 -11.71 10.43
CA LYS A 255 -16.95 -12.84 11.02
C LYS A 255 -16.08 -14.07 11.29
N LEU A 256 -15.03 -14.26 10.49
CA LEU A 256 -14.08 -15.37 10.64
C LEU A 256 -12.99 -15.11 11.70
N GLY A 257 -13.03 -13.96 12.38
CA GLY A 257 -12.00 -13.58 13.35
C GLY A 257 -10.69 -13.15 12.68
N LEU A 258 -10.78 -12.53 11.50
CA LEU A 258 -9.64 -11.98 10.77
C LEU A 258 -9.66 -10.45 10.87
N ARG A 259 -8.55 -9.86 11.35
CA ARG A 259 -8.27 -8.43 11.23
C ARG A 259 -7.90 -8.13 9.78
N VAL A 260 -8.70 -7.31 9.10
CA VAL A 260 -8.36 -6.87 7.74
C VAL A 260 -7.18 -5.90 7.83
N VAL A 261 -6.04 -6.34 7.27
CA VAL A 261 -4.79 -5.55 7.23
C VAL A 261 -4.50 -5.01 5.83
N ALA A 262 -5.24 -5.47 4.81
CA ALA A 262 -5.32 -4.87 3.49
C ALA A 262 -6.65 -5.24 2.84
N SER A 263 -7.26 -4.30 2.11
CA SER A 263 -8.45 -4.48 1.29
C SER A 263 -8.36 -3.49 0.14
N THR A 264 -7.91 -3.97 -1.02
CA THR A 264 -7.37 -3.11 -2.08
C THR A 264 -7.83 -3.59 -3.45
N PRO A 265 -8.63 -2.80 -4.18
CA PRO A 265 -8.87 -3.02 -5.59
C PRO A 265 -7.59 -2.88 -6.41
N ILE A 266 -7.33 -3.85 -7.29
CA ILE A 266 -6.12 -3.89 -8.11
C ILE A 266 -6.46 -3.55 -9.56
N ARG A 267 -5.71 -2.61 -10.13
CA ARG A 267 -5.74 -2.28 -11.55
C ARG A 267 -4.41 -2.69 -12.19
N ASN A 268 -4.40 -3.74 -13.00
CA ASN A 268 -3.23 -4.12 -13.77
C ASN A 268 -2.94 -3.04 -14.83
N PRO A 269 -1.79 -2.34 -14.78
CA PRO A 269 -1.53 -1.21 -15.68
C PRO A 269 -1.51 -1.58 -17.16
N TRP A 270 -1.09 -2.81 -17.49
CA TRP A 270 -1.07 -3.31 -18.86
C TRP A 270 -2.50 -3.57 -19.37
N ILE A 271 -3.36 -4.21 -18.57
CA ILE A 271 -4.77 -4.42 -18.92
C ILE A 271 -5.46 -3.06 -19.08
N VAL A 272 -5.29 -2.14 -18.13
CA VAL A 272 -5.92 -0.81 -18.21
C VAL A 272 -5.51 -0.10 -19.50
N SER A 273 -4.21 -0.09 -19.82
CA SER A 273 -3.70 0.63 -20.99
C SER A 273 -4.09 -0.01 -22.32
N ASN A 274 -4.18 -1.34 -22.41
CA ASN A 274 -4.36 -2.05 -23.68
C ASN A 274 -5.80 -2.55 -23.92
N ARG A 275 -6.54 -2.83 -22.85
CA ARG A 275 -7.86 -3.47 -22.91
C ARG A 275 -9.01 -2.58 -22.44
N TYR A 276 -8.77 -1.63 -21.54
CA TYR A 276 -9.84 -0.78 -20.98
C TYR A 276 -9.88 0.61 -21.59
N ARG A 277 -8.74 1.32 -21.61
CA ARG A 277 -8.67 2.71 -22.06
C ARG A 277 -9.25 2.88 -23.47
N ASN A 278 -10.27 3.72 -23.59
CA ASN A 278 -10.99 4.03 -24.83
C ASN A 278 -11.64 2.81 -25.51
N LYS A 279 -11.92 1.73 -24.76
CA LYS A 279 -12.55 0.50 -25.29
C LYS A 279 -14.00 0.31 -24.82
N PHE A 280 -14.42 1.02 -23.78
CA PHE A 280 -15.80 1.07 -23.30
C PHE A 280 -15.98 2.31 -22.43
N GLU A 281 -17.23 2.68 -22.14
CA GLU A 281 -17.58 3.62 -21.08
C GLU A 281 -18.69 3.04 -20.22
N ILE A 282 -18.56 3.18 -18.89
CA ILE A 282 -19.63 2.84 -17.95
C ILE A 282 -20.07 4.15 -17.28
N ARG A 283 -21.37 4.45 -17.34
CA ARG A 283 -21.93 5.64 -16.69
C ARG A 283 -23.06 5.24 -15.75
N ASN A 284 -23.17 5.94 -14.63
CA ASN A 284 -24.30 5.78 -13.72
C ASN A 284 -25.61 6.29 -14.37
N THR A 285 -26.73 6.16 -13.66
CA THR A 285 -28.06 6.61 -14.13
C THR A 285 -28.17 8.12 -14.37
N GLU A 286 -27.24 8.91 -13.85
CA GLU A 286 -27.15 10.36 -14.05
C GLU A 286 -26.26 10.75 -15.25
N GLY A 287 -25.67 9.76 -15.93
CA GLY A 287 -24.77 9.96 -17.07
C GLY A 287 -23.32 10.28 -16.68
N ILE A 288 -22.99 10.24 -15.39
CA ILE A 288 -21.63 10.45 -14.87
C ILE A 288 -20.78 9.22 -15.20
N LEU A 289 -19.62 9.46 -15.82
CA LEU A 289 -18.63 8.42 -16.10
C LEU A 289 -18.09 7.83 -14.80
N LEU A 290 -18.21 6.52 -14.65
CA LEU A 290 -17.66 5.80 -13.51
C LEU A 290 -16.15 5.57 -13.68
N PRO A 291 -15.39 5.44 -12.57
CA PRO A 291 -13.95 5.17 -12.61
C PRO A 291 -13.62 3.88 -13.35
N THR A 292 -12.38 3.77 -13.82
CA THR A 292 -11.88 2.52 -14.42
C THR A 292 -12.05 1.36 -13.42
N PRO A 293 -12.74 0.28 -13.79
CA PRO A 293 -13.02 -0.80 -12.85
C PRO A 293 -11.74 -1.56 -12.48
N PRO A 294 -11.69 -2.17 -11.29
CA PRO A 294 -10.59 -3.05 -10.91
C PRO A 294 -10.48 -4.23 -11.88
N THR A 295 -9.25 -4.66 -12.14
CA THR A 295 -9.01 -5.92 -12.87
C THR A 295 -9.08 -7.12 -11.93
N ASN A 296 -8.72 -6.90 -10.66
CA ASN A 296 -8.74 -7.87 -9.57
C ASN A 296 -8.85 -7.13 -8.23
N TYR A 297 -8.78 -7.87 -7.14
CA TYR A 297 -8.89 -7.40 -5.77
C TYR A 297 -7.99 -8.23 -4.87
N LEU A 298 -7.46 -7.61 -3.81
CA LEU A 298 -6.66 -8.24 -2.78
C LEU A 298 -7.27 -7.90 -1.42
N ILE A 299 -7.51 -8.92 -0.61
CA ILE A 299 -7.80 -8.77 0.81
C ILE A 299 -6.86 -9.68 1.60
N ALA A 300 -6.34 -9.17 2.71
CA ALA A 300 -5.47 -9.91 3.62
C ALA A 300 -5.98 -9.76 5.06
N GLY A 301 -6.10 -10.87 5.76
CA GLY A 301 -6.68 -10.98 7.08
C GLY A 301 -5.75 -11.71 8.06
N GLU A 302 -5.47 -11.10 9.20
CA GLU A 302 -4.71 -11.72 10.28
C GLU A 302 -5.66 -12.41 11.26
N LYS A 303 -5.46 -13.70 11.52
CA LYS A 303 -6.25 -14.45 12.49
C LYS A 303 -5.95 -13.99 13.91
N VAL A 304 -7.00 -13.66 14.65
CA VAL A 304 -6.87 -13.23 16.05
C VAL A 304 -7.45 -14.25 17.00
N ALA A 305 -7.00 -14.18 18.25
CA ALA A 305 -7.57 -14.98 19.32
C ALA A 305 -9.02 -14.55 19.60
N PRO A 306 -9.90 -15.47 20.05
CA PRO A 306 -11.26 -15.13 20.45
C PRO A 306 -11.30 -13.98 21.48
N GLY A 307 -12.26 -13.06 21.32
CA GLY A 307 -12.42 -11.89 22.18
C GLY A 307 -11.49 -10.72 21.86
N GLN A 308 -10.61 -10.85 20.85
CA GLN A 308 -9.88 -9.72 20.30
C GLN A 308 -10.64 -9.04 19.17
N GLY A 309 -10.42 -7.73 19.01
CA GLY A 309 -11.02 -6.94 17.95
C GLY A 309 -10.50 -7.30 16.57
N THR A 310 -11.38 -7.22 15.58
CA THR A 310 -11.11 -7.43 14.15
C THR A 310 -11.19 -6.13 13.34
N THR A 311 -11.91 -5.12 13.83
CA THR A 311 -12.10 -3.84 13.14
C THR A 311 -12.39 -2.70 14.11
N PHE A 312 -12.40 -1.47 13.59
CA PHE A 312 -12.80 -0.26 14.31
C PHE A 312 -13.94 0.44 13.59
N VAL A 313 -14.85 1.03 14.36
CA VAL A 313 -15.89 1.91 13.86
C VAL A 313 -15.83 3.25 14.58
N GLU A 314 -15.90 4.34 13.82
CA GLU A 314 -16.14 5.66 14.39
C GLU A 314 -17.62 5.81 14.73
N VAL A 315 -17.93 6.11 15.99
CA VAL A 315 -19.32 6.06 16.48
C VAL A 315 -19.95 7.43 16.55
N GLU A 316 -19.28 8.36 17.23
CA GLU A 316 -19.77 9.72 17.40
C GLU A 316 -18.61 10.69 17.62
N GLU A 317 -18.79 11.92 17.11
CA GLU A 317 -17.93 13.05 17.42
C GLU A 317 -18.23 13.53 18.86
N VAL A 318 -17.17 13.84 19.61
CA VAL A 318 -17.21 14.28 21.00
C VAL A 318 -16.36 15.54 21.19
N GLU A 319 -16.49 16.19 22.34
CA GLU A 319 -15.62 17.33 22.66
C GLU A 319 -14.15 16.91 22.76
N PRO A 320 -13.21 17.73 22.25
CA PRO A 320 -11.77 17.52 22.41
C PRO A 320 -11.37 17.26 23.87
N ILE A 321 -10.41 16.35 24.05
CA ILE A 321 -9.82 15.93 25.34
C ILE A 321 -8.47 16.62 25.64
N ASP A 322 -8.08 17.61 24.85
CA ASP A 322 -6.87 18.44 24.98
C ASP A 322 -5.55 17.66 24.95
N TYR A 323 -5.49 16.56 24.18
CA TYR A 323 -4.25 15.82 23.95
C TYR A 323 -3.38 16.52 22.89
N ILE A 324 -3.93 16.88 21.74
CA ILE A 324 -3.27 17.72 20.71
C ILE A 324 -3.81 19.15 20.74
N TRP A 325 -3.02 20.13 20.28
CA TRP A 325 -3.46 21.52 20.20
C TRP A 325 -2.99 22.21 18.93
N MET A 326 -3.63 23.33 18.58
CA MET A 326 -3.28 24.14 17.43
C MET A 326 -2.28 25.24 17.80
N GLU A 327 -1.25 25.40 16.98
CA GLU A 327 -0.39 26.58 16.92
C GLU A 327 -0.57 27.27 15.57
N HIS A 328 -0.35 28.59 15.55
CA HIS A 328 -0.52 29.40 14.36
C HIS A 328 0.74 30.21 14.09
N ALA A 329 1.19 30.18 12.84
CA ALA A 329 2.42 30.84 12.41
C ALA A 329 2.16 31.81 11.25
N ARG A 330 2.54 33.08 11.43
CA ARG A 330 2.46 34.12 10.40
C ARG A 330 3.78 34.22 9.65
N ASP A 331 3.71 34.05 8.34
CA ASP A 331 4.81 34.38 7.44
C ASP A 331 5.00 35.91 7.38
N ARG A 332 6.18 36.39 7.79
CA ARG A 332 6.52 37.82 7.83
C ARG A 332 6.60 38.48 6.46
N GLN A 333 6.87 37.72 5.40
CA GLN A 333 7.02 38.25 4.05
C GLN A 333 5.68 38.32 3.33
N THR A 334 4.83 37.29 3.46
CA THR A 334 3.56 37.21 2.73
C THR A 334 2.35 37.61 3.56
N GLY A 335 2.49 37.68 4.89
CA GLY A 335 1.39 37.87 5.83
C GLY A 335 0.48 36.64 6.00
N ARG A 336 0.71 35.56 5.24
CA ARG A 336 -0.08 34.32 5.30
C ARG A 336 0.08 33.65 6.66
N ILE A 337 -1.02 33.14 7.20
CA ILE A 337 -1.03 32.36 8.44
C ILE A 337 -1.18 30.89 8.10
N MET A 338 -0.38 30.06 8.77
CA MET A 338 -0.41 28.61 8.68
C MET A 338 -0.84 28.02 10.01
N ASP A 339 -1.71 27.02 9.94
CA ASP A 339 -2.15 26.26 11.10
C ASP A 339 -1.27 25.01 11.23
N LEU A 340 -0.85 24.70 12.45
CA LEU A 340 -0.09 23.50 12.79
C LEU A 340 -0.76 22.80 13.96
N VAL A 341 -0.85 21.48 13.89
CA VAL A 341 -1.15 20.68 15.07
C VAL A 341 0.15 20.32 15.79
N VAL A 342 0.10 20.33 17.12
CA VAL A 342 1.20 19.96 18.00
C VAL A 342 0.75 18.81 18.90
N ARG A 343 1.66 17.85 19.13
CA ARG A 343 1.45 16.74 20.06
C ARG A 343 2.16 16.99 21.40
N PRO A 344 1.70 16.38 22.50
CA PRO A 344 2.41 16.44 23.76
C PRO A 344 3.58 15.46 23.73
N ASN A 345 4.71 15.88 24.29
CA ASN A 345 5.96 15.14 24.41
C ASN A 345 6.59 14.69 23.06
N PRO A 346 7.91 14.89 22.87
CA PRO A 346 8.61 14.29 21.74
C PRO A 346 8.53 12.75 21.80
N THR A 347 8.34 12.13 20.64
CA THR A 347 8.51 10.69 20.49
C THR A 347 9.82 10.33 19.81
N VAL A 348 10.38 9.21 20.25
CA VAL A 348 11.52 8.58 19.59
C VAL A 348 11.14 7.17 19.21
N ASP A 349 11.29 6.87 17.93
CA ASP A 349 11.18 5.52 17.41
C ASP A 349 12.47 4.76 17.72
N VAL A 350 12.33 3.50 18.11
CA VAL A 350 13.42 2.59 18.39
C VAL A 350 13.25 1.39 17.48
N LEU A 351 14.31 1.09 16.73
CA LEU A 351 14.35 -0.06 15.83
C LEU A 351 15.48 -1.00 16.26
N PRO A 352 15.20 -1.94 17.16
CA PRO A 352 16.13 -3.02 17.45
C PRO A 352 16.33 -3.87 16.21
N PHE A 353 17.55 -4.33 15.96
CA PHE A 353 17.84 -5.19 14.83
C PHE A 353 19.00 -6.14 15.12
N PHE A 354 19.03 -7.23 14.38
CA PHE A 354 20.13 -8.19 14.39
C PHE A 354 20.33 -8.78 12.99
N ALA A 355 21.50 -9.37 12.77
CA ALA A 355 21.80 -10.13 11.57
C ALA A 355 21.85 -11.63 11.89
N GLU A 356 21.22 -12.45 11.06
CA GLU A 356 21.26 -13.90 11.16
C GLU A 356 21.25 -14.50 9.75
N GLN A 357 22.15 -15.45 9.48
CA GLN A 357 22.26 -16.14 8.18
C GLN A 357 22.33 -15.18 6.96
N GLY A 358 23.02 -14.03 7.11
CA GLY A 358 23.17 -13.03 6.03
C GLY A 358 21.95 -12.11 5.84
N ARG A 359 20.88 -12.31 6.61
CA ARG A 359 19.66 -11.48 6.58
C ARG A 359 19.63 -10.52 7.77
N LEU A 360 18.97 -9.38 7.59
CA LEU A 360 18.75 -8.40 8.65
C LEU A 360 17.30 -8.49 9.11
N TYR A 361 17.13 -8.62 10.42
CA TYR A 361 15.82 -8.64 11.08
C TYR A 361 15.69 -7.41 11.96
N VAL A 362 14.49 -6.84 11.99
CA VAL A 362 14.14 -5.73 12.90
C VAL A 362 13.04 -6.20 13.85
N LEU A 363 13.07 -5.70 15.08
CA LEU A 363 11.93 -5.84 15.99
C LEU A 363 10.97 -4.68 15.75
N ALA A 364 9.78 -5.00 15.29
CA ALA A 364 8.71 -4.04 15.07
C ALA A 364 7.45 -4.48 15.83
N ARG A 365 6.57 -3.52 16.07
CA ARG A 365 5.26 -3.76 16.63
C ARG A 365 4.29 -4.06 15.49
N ARG A 366 3.70 -5.25 15.49
CA ARG A 366 2.67 -5.70 14.55
C ARG A 366 1.29 -5.61 15.20
N SER A 367 0.27 -5.32 14.39
CA SER A 367 -1.15 -5.33 14.78
C SER A 367 -1.49 -4.39 15.93
N TYR A 368 -0.90 -3.20 15.93
CA TYR A 368 -1.26 -2.22 16.93
C TYR A 368 -2.45 -1.35 16.52
N PRO A 369 -3.40 -1.12 17.44
CA PRO A 369 -4.54 -0.23 17.24
C PRO A 369 -4.19 1.24 16.91
N ARG A 370 -4.51 1.67 15.69
CA ARG A 370 -4.54 3.07 15.24
C ARG A 370 -5.91 3.33 14.58
N PRO A 371 -6.93 3.74 15.34
CA PRO A 371 -8.29 3.87 14.79
C PRO A 371 -8.50 5.16 13.98
N ILE A 372 -7.63 6.17 14.12
CA ILE A 372 -7.76 7.47 13.42
C ILE A 372 -7.82 7.30 11.89
N PRO A 373 -6.99 6.45 11.24
CA PRO A 373 -7.16 6.07 9.84
C PRO A 373 -8.58 5.63 9.44
N CYS A 374 -9.34 5.01 10.34
CA CYS A 374 -10.71 4.54 10.11
C CYS A 374 -11.78 5.62 10.30
N HIS A 375 -11.39 6.90 10.39
CA HIS A 375 -12.32 8.02 10.43
C HIS A 375 -13.21 8.08 9.17
N GLN A 376 -14.51 8.24 9.37
CA GLN A 376 -15.55 8.24 8.34
C GLN A 376 -16.32 9.56 8.27
N LEU A 377 -16.48 10.29 9.38
CA LEU A 377 -17.33 11.48 9.46
C LEU A 377 -16.78 12.64 8.61
N GLY A 378 -17.33 12.83 7.40
CA GLY A 378 -16.87 13.86 6.47
C GLY A 378 -15.58 13.51 5.73
N ALA A 379 -15.12 12.25 5.83
CA ALA A 379 -13.96 11.75 5.12
C ALA A 379 -14.26 11.55 3.62
N SER A 380 -13.33 11.93 2.75
CA SER A 380 -13.34 11.51 1.35
C SER A 380 -12.87 10.04 1.26
N PRO A 381 -13.42 9.23 0.33
CA PRO A 381 -12.89 7.90 0.09
C PRO A 381 -11.43 7.95 -0.37
N LEU A 382 -10.67 6.87 -0.10
CA LEU A 382 -9.31 6.72 -0.61
C LEU A 382 -9.36 6.61 -2.13
N ILE A 383 -8.53 7.40 -2.82
CA ILE A 383 -8.61 7.53 -4.29
C ILE A 383 -8.28 6.23 -5.04
N ASP A 384 -7.54 5.30 -4.41
CA ASP A 384 -7.22 3.98 -4.98
C ASP A 384 -8.37 2.97 -4.81
N GLY A 385 -9.37 3.30 -3.99
CA GLY A 385 -10.52 2.45 -3.64
C GLY A 385 -10.21 1.48 -2.50
N SER A 386 -9.04 1.55 -1.86
CA SER A 386 -8.75 0.71 -0.70
C SER A 386 -9.58 1.12 0.52
N SER A 387 -9.75 0.18 1.45
CA SER A 387 -10.36 0.47 2.75
C SER A 387 -9.30 0.87 3.77
N PRO A 388 -9.54 1.89 4.62
CA PRO A 388 -8.61 2.25 5.67
C PRO A 388 -8.39 1.12 6.68
N VAL A 389 -7.15 0.94 7.13
CA VAL A 389 -6.77 -0.11 8.08
C VAL A 389 -6.47 0.47 9.46
N GLY A 390 -7.12 -0.10 10.49
CA GLY A 390 -6.99 0.38 11.87
C GLY A 390 -5.94 -0.34 12.71
N TYR A 391 -5.28 -1.36 12.15
CA TYR A 391 -4.17 -2.07 12.78
C TYR A 391 -2.92 -1.90 11.93
N VAL A 392 -1.86 -1.36 12.51
CA VAL A 392 -0.63 -1.03 11.76
C VAL A 392 0.57 -1.78 12.30
N THR A 393 1.54 -2.01 11.41
CA THR A 393 2.90 -2.39 11.77
C THR A 393 3.76 -1.14 11.82
N GLU A 394 4.41 -0.87 12.95
CA GLU A 394 5.19 0.35 13.16
C GLU A 394 6.42 0.11 14.07
N PRO A 395 7.36 1.07 14.19
CA PRO A 395 8.50 0.94 15.09
C PRO A 395 8.07 0.88 16.57
N LEU A 396 8.98 0.43 17.45
CA LEU A 396 8.74 0.60 18.89
C LEU A 396 8.82 2.09 19.23
N ASN A 397 7.75 2.65 19.77
CA ASN A 397 7.67 4.08 20.05
C ASN A 397 7.88 4.37 21.55
N LEU A 398 8.77 5.32 21.85
CA LEU A 398 9.01 5.81 23.21
C LEU A 398 8.54 7.26 23.34
N GLN A 399 7.63 7.48 24.29
CA GLN A 399 7.33 8.81 24.78
C GLN A 399 8.31 9.17 25.90
N ALA A 400 8.95 10.32 25.80
CA ALA A 400 9.87 10.80 26.83
C ALA A 400 9.67 12.30 27.07
N LYS A 401 9.83 12.74 28.33
CA LYS A 401 9.96 14.16 28.68
C LYS A 401 11.35 14.64 28.27
N GLY A 402 11.57 14.85 26.97
CA GLY A 402 12.86 15.19 26.37
C GLY A 402 13.44 14.05 25.51
N ARG A 403 14.68 14.22 25.00
CA ARG A 403 15.33 13.18 24.19
C ARG A 403 15.81 12.03 25.10
N PRO A 404 15.32 10.78 24.92
CA PRO A 404 15.70 9.65 25.75
C PRO A 404 17.17 9.29 25.54
N GLY A 405 17.92 9.10 26.63
CA GLY A 405 19.28 8.56 26.61
C GLY A 405 19.33 7.03 26.54
N ALA A 406 20.53 6.45 26.44
CA ALA A 406 20.72 5.01 26.17
C ALA A 406 20.10 4.12 27.26
N ARG A 407 20.18 4.57 28.52
CA ARG A 407 19.53 3.90 29.65
C ARG A 407 18.01 3.82 29.50
N HIS A 408 17.35 4.92 29.12
CA HIS A 408 15.90 4.95 28.91
C HIS A 408 15.48 4.02 27.77
N VAL A 409 16.24 3.99 26.68
CA VAL A 409 15.99 3.08 25.57
C VAL A 409 16.15 1.62 26.02
N SER A 410 17.21 1.31 26.78
CA SER A 410 17.46 -0.05 27.30
C SER A 410 16.33 -0.53 28.23
N GLU A 411 15.90 0.31 29.17
CA GLU A 411 14.79 0.01 30.08
C GLU A 411 13.48 -0.22 29.31
N ALA A 412 13.25 0.56 28.25
CA ALA A 412 12.08 0.39 27.42
C ALA A 412 12.13 -0.86 26.55
N LEU A 413 13.29 -1.25 26.01
CA LEU A 413 13.45 -2.50 25.26
C LEU A 413 13.25 -3.73 26.14
N HIS A 414 13.72 -3.69 27.40
CA HIS A 414 13.41 -4.74 28.37
C HIS A 414 11.91 -4.86 28.62
N ARG A 415 11.23 -3.73 28.87
CA ARG A 415 9.77 -3.73 29.11
C ARG A 415 8.96 -4.17 27.88
N LEU A 416 9.20 -3.53 26.74
CA LEU A 416 8.38 -3.68 25.54
C LEU A 416 8.68 -4.95 24.75
N ALA A 417 9.94 -5.37 24.71
CA ALA A 417 10.42 -6.45 23.86
C ALA A 417 11.10 -7.60 24.63
N GLY A 418 11.25 -7.49 25.96
CA GLY A 418 11.97 -8.51 26.76
C GLY A 418 13.46 -8.59 26.47
N ILE A 419 14.05 -7.55 25.89
CA ILE A 419 15.48 -7.51 25.58
C ILE A 419 16.25 -7.07 26.82
N GLU A 420 17.04 -7.96 27.37
CA GLU A 420 17.90 -7.67 28.51
C GLU A 420 18.99 -6.65 28.14
N PRO A 421 19.38 -5.74 29.04
CA PRO A 421 20.44 -4.77 28.76
C PRO A 421 21.75 -5.40 28.27
N GLY A 422 22.08 -6.63 28.73
CA GLY A 422 23.26 -7.37 28.29
C GLY A 422 23.19 -7.87 26.84
N GLN A 423 22.00 -7.95 26.25
CA GLN A 423 21.79 -8.34 24.85
C GLN A 423 21.96 -7.15 23.88
N ILE A 424 22.06 -5.92 24.39
CA ILE A 424 22.26 -4.72 23.58
C ILE A 424 23.76 -4.58 23.27
N ARG A 425 24.10 -4.62 21.98
CA ARG A 425 25.48 -4.51 21.49
C ARG A 425 25.90 -3.07 21.22
N GLN A 426 25.03 -2.31 20.55
CA GLN A 426 25.37 -0.98 20.09
C GLN A 426 24.14 -0.12 19.83
N PHE A 427 24.25 1.18 20.12
CA PHE A 427 23.33 2.21 19.64
C PHE A 427 23.92 2.90 18.40
N ALA A 428 23.08 3.13 17.39
CA ALA A 428 23.41 3.91 16.22
C ALA A 428 22.32 4.96 15.96
N GLY A 429 22.73 6.14 15.48
CA GLY A 429 21.77 7.13 15.00
C GLY A 429 20.97 6.57 13.82
N GLY A 430 19.65 6.64 13.86
CA GLY A 430 18.78 6.32 12.74
C GLY A 430 18.56 7.55 11.86
N CYS A 431 17.30 7.82 11.53
CA CYS A 431 16.88 8.98 10.75
C CYS A 431 16.20 10.05 11.64
N ALA A 432 16.16 11.30 11.16
CA ALA A 432 15.36 12.35 11.77
C ALA A 432 14.78 13.29 10.71
N TYR A 433 13.46 13.38 10.63
CA TYR A 433 12.75 14.12 9.58
C TYR A 433 11.39 14.63 10.09
N LEU A 434 10.81 15.59 9.38
CA LEU A 434 9.46 16.10 9.68
C LEU A 434 8.44 15.32 8.83
N PRO A 435 7.50 14.55 9.40
CA PRO A 435 6.65 13.65 8.61
C PRO A 435 5.72 14.36 7.61
N SER A 436 5.05 15.43 8.05
CA SER A 436 4.16 16.28 7.23
C SER A 436 4.25 17.73 7.73
N PRO A 437 5.37 18.43 7.48
CA PRO A 437 5.69 19.74 8.08
C PRO A 437 4.78 20.89 7.63
N GLY A 438 3.87 20.63 6.68
CA GLY A 438 2.88 21.60 6.22
C GLY A 438 1.68 21.76 7.17
N GLY A 439 1.46 20.82 8.08
CA GLY A 439 0.36 20.86 9.04
C GLY A 439 0.65 20.22 10.40
N ILE A 440 1.75 19.48 10.55
CA ILE A 440 2.13 18.82 11.81
C ILE A 440 3.48 19.37 12.28
N GLU A 441 3.53 19.96 13.47
CA GLU A 441 4.77 20.38 14.12
C GLU A 441 5.41 19.21 14.88
N GLN A 442 5.95 18.24 14.15
CA GLN A 442 6.56 17.05 14.73
C GLN A 442 7.90 16.72 14.08
N LEU A 443 8.91 16.49 14.92
CA LEU A 443 10.15 15.86 14.52
C LEU A 443 10.07 14.38 14.84
N ASN A 444 10.03 13.54 13.80
CA ASN A 444 10.26 12.12 13.99
C ASN A 444 11.76 11.86 14.13
N SER A 445 12.15 11.04 15.09
CA SER A 445 13.54 10.63 15.27
C SER A 445 13.60 9.15 15.59
N CYS A 446 14.53 8.45 14.96
CA CYS A 446 14.71 7.01 15.11
C CYS A 446 16.12 6.69 15.62
N VAL A 447 16.20 5.69 16.50
CA VAL A 447 17.45 5.09 16.98
C VAL A 447 17.49 3.63 16.57
N HIS A 448 18.57 3.23 15.91
CA HIS A 448 18.83 1.82 15.63
C HIS A 448 19.58 1.19 16.80
N VAL A 449 19.13 0.02 17.26
CA VAL A 449 19.74 -0.68 18.39
C VAL A 449 20.15 -2.07 17.95
N GLU A 450 21.46 -2.30 17.84
CA GLU A 450 21.98 -3.63 17.54
C GLU A 450 21.84 -4.51 18.76
N ILE A 451 21.18 -5.66 18.61
CA ILE A 451 20.95 -6.64 19.67
C ILE A 451 21.54 -7.99 19.29
N GLU A 452 21.70 -8.87 20.27
CA GLU A 452 21.94 -10.30 19.99
C GLU A 452 20.75 -10.90 19.21
N PRO A 453 21.01 -11.88 18.31
CA PRO A 453 19.95 -12.55 17.57
C PRO A 453 18.83 -13.04 18.49
N SER A 454 17.62 -12.58 18.22
CA SER A 454 16.47 -12.85 19.06
C SER A 454 15.19 -12.87 18.24
N ARG A 455 14.58 -14.05 18.13
CA ARG A 455 13.28 -14.25 17.46
C ARG A 455 12.14 -14.02 18.45
N VAL A 456 12.17 -12.88 19.13
CA VAL A 456 11.09 -12.49 20.05
C VAL A 456 9.78 -12.55 19.28
N GLU A 457 8.78 -13.16 19.91
CA GLU A 457 7.37 -13.01 19.58
C GLU A 457 6.62 -12.86 20.89
N ARG A 458 6.25 -11.62 21.21
CA ARG A 458 5.74 -11.26 22.53
C ARG A 458 4.56 -10.30 22.42
N ALA A 459 3.43 -10.69 23.00
CA ALA A 459 2.32 -9.78 23.21
C ALA A 459 2.75 -8.60 24.09
N MET A 460 2.39 -7.39 23.68
CA MET A 460 2.71 -6.19 24.43
C MET A 460 1.82 -6.05 25.66
N GLU A 461 2.36 -5.45 26.73
CA GLU A 461 1.55 -4.99 27.86
C GLU A 461 0.47 -4.01 27.35
N ASP A 462 -0.67 -3.93 28.06
CA ASP A 462 -1.77 -3.04 27.66
C ASP A 462 -1.36 -1.57 27.76
N LEU A 463 -1.03 -0.99 26.60
CA LEU A 463 -0.61 0.39 26.39
C LEU A 463 -1.57 1.13 25.45
N SER A 464 -2.42 0.41 24.71
CA SER A 464 -3.29 0.97 23.69
C SER A 464 -4.65 1.41 24.24
N GLY A 465 -5.11 0.80 25.34
CA GLY A 465 -6.48 0.97 25.85
C GLY A 465 -7.53 0.22 25.01
N PHE A 466 -7.09 -0.70 24.15
CA PHE A 466 -7.90 -1.55 23.28
C PHE A 466 -7.70 -3.03 23.66
N SER A 467 -8.40 -3.95 22.99
CA SER A 467 -8.34 -5.40 23.26
C SER A 467 -6.93 -5.99 23.14
N THR A 468 -6.03 -5.30 22.42
CA THR A 468 -4.62 -5.67 22.28
C THR A 468 -3.72 -4.44 22.16
N SER A 469 -2.45 -4.61 22.52
CA SER A 469 -1.37 -3.69 22.16
C SER A 469 -0.45 -4.28 21.08
N GLY A 470 -0.96 -5.26 20.34
CA GLY A 470 -0.21 -5.94 19.28
C GLY A 470 0.90 -6.84 19.82
N VAL A 471 1.80 -7.23 18.93
CA VAL A 471 2.90 -8.17 19.20
C VAL A 471 4.20 -7.53 18.74
N VAL A 472 5.23 -7.57 19.59
CA VAL A 472 6.60 -7.31 19.15
C VAL A 472 7.15 -8.58 18.54
N ARG A 473 7.56 -8.51 17.27
CA ARG A 473 8.19 -9.63 16.59
C ARG A 473 9.37 -9.25 15.73
N ALA A 474 10.25 -10.23 15.49
CA ALA A 474 11.26 -10.13 14.45
C ALA A 474 10.62 -10.20 13.06
N ILE A 475 10.97 -9.25 12.20
CA ILE A 475 10.54 -9.18 10.79
C ILE A 475 11.78 -8.93 9.94
N GLU A 476 11.92 -9.67 8.85
CA GLU A 476 13.01 -9.45 7.90
C GLU A 476 12.88 -8.05 7.27
N ALA A 477 13.98 -7.30 7.22
CA ALA A 477 13.99 -5.90 6.84
C ALA A 477 13.48 -5.67 5.41
N ARG A 478 13.89 -6.49 4.44
CA ARG A 478 13.44 -6.34 3.04
C ARG A 478 11.99 -6.76 2.85
N GLN A 479 11.45 -7.63 3.71
CA GLN A 479 10.03 -7.97 3.74
C GLN A 479 9.18 -6.73 4.04
N LEU A 480 9.60 -5.90 4.99
CA LEU A 480 8.93 -4.62 5.27
C LEU A 480 8.98 -3.68 4.06
N LEU A 481 10.11 -3.61 3.36
CA LEU A 481 10.21 -2.78 2.15
C LEU A 481 9.37 -3.32 1.00
N ARG A 482 9.27 -4.64 0.82
CA ARG A 482 8.34 -5.26 -0.16
C ARG A 482 6.90 -4.89 0.19
N ALA A 483 6.51 -5.00 1.45
CA ALA A 483 5.17 -4.63 1.90
C ALA A 483 4.84 -3.15 1.62
N ALA A 484 5.77 -2.23 1.87
CA ALA A 484 5.58 -0.80 1.57
C ALA A 484 5.35 -0.52 0.07
N GLN A 485 5.91 -1.34 -0.82
CA GLN A 485 5.78 -1.19 -2.27
C GLN A 485 4.42 -1.62 -2.82
N VAL A 486 3.58 -2.27 -2.01
CA VAL A 486 2.27 -2.79 -2.44
C VAL A 486 1.16 -2.55 -1.40
N SER A 487 1.28 -1.47 -0.62
CA SER A 487 0.29 -1.03 0.38
C SER A 487 0.13 -1.97 1.59
N GLY A 488 1.06 -2.90 1.82
CA GLY A 488 1.07 -3.79 2.99
C GLY A 488 1.78 -3.22 4.22
N LEU A 489 2.50 -2.09 4.09
CA LEU A 489 3.12 -1.37 5.21
C LEU A 489 2.79 0.12 5.10
N PRO A 490 1.73 0.59 5.78
CA PRO A 490 1.28 1.97 5.64
C PRO A 490 1.97 2.96 6.60
N ASP A 491 2.93 2.52 7.44
CA ASP A 491 3.70 3.41 8.32
C ASP A 491 5.03 3.83 7.68
N ALA A 492 5.13 5.10 7.28
CA ALA A 492 6.32 5.65 6.63
C ALA A 492 7.54 5.71 7.57
N ARG A 493 7.35 5.72 8.89
CA ARG A 493 8.45 5.80 9.87
C ARG A 493 9.24 4.52 9.88
N LEU A 494 8.56 3.38 9.88
CA LEU A 494 9.20 2.07 9.76
C LEU A 494 9.91 1.92 8.42
N GLU A 495 9.27 2.29 7.31
CA GLU A 495 9.88 2.22 5.98
C GLU A 495 11.20 3.00 5.89
N VAL A 496 11.18 4.29 6.26
CA VAL A 496 12.37 5.16 6.19
C VAL A 496 13.47 4.66 7.15
N ALA A 497 13.12 4.19 8.34
CA ALA A 497 14.07 3.62 9.28
C ALA A 497 14.74 2.35 8.72
N VAL A 498 13.98 1.46 8.09
CA VAL A 498 14.50 0.23 7.48
C VAL A 498 15.44 0.52 6.31
N TYR A 499 15.07 1.43 5.39
CA TYR A 499 15.99 1.86 4.32
C TYR A 499 17.28 2.42 4.90
N THR A 500 17.18 3.25 5.94
CA THR A 500 18.35 3.84 6.60
C THR A 500 19.24 2.76 7.22
N LEU A 501 18.65 1.75 7.87
CA LEU A 501 19.36 0.63 8.47
C LEU A 501 20.11 -0.19 7.42
N LEU A 502 19.44 -0.60 6.34
CA LEU A 502 20.06 -1.40 5.27
C LEU A 502 21.25 -0.67 4.66
N ARG A 503 21.10 0.64 4.37
CA ARG A 503 22.19 1.49 3.87
C ARG A 503 23.35 1.59 4.85
N GLN A 504 23.10 1.78 6.14
CA GLN A 504 24.14 1.83 7.17
C GLN A 504 24.93 0.52 7.28
N ARG A 505 24.28 -0.61 6.97
CA ARG A 505 24.88 -1.94 7.00
C ARG A 505 25.44 -2.38 5.64
N GLY A 506 25.39 -1.51 4.62
CA GLY A 506 25.83 -1.84 3.26
C GLY A 506 25.02 -2.98 2.62
N ALA A 507 23.79 -3.20 3.09
CA ALA A 507 22.89 -4.22 2.58
C ALA A 507 21.99 -3.65 1.47
N SER A 508 21.69 -4.48 0.47
CA SER A 508 20.72 -4.13 -0.58
C SER A 508 19.31 -4.01 0.01
N PRO A 509 18.47 -3.07 -0.47
CA PRO A 509 17.03 -3.06 -0.18
C PRO A 509 16.28 -4.25 -0.80
N GLY A 510 16.94 -5.04 -1.65
CA GLY A 510 16.34 -6.08 -2.49
C GLY A 510 15.88 -5.51 -3.83
N PRO A 511 15.12 -6.30 -4.63
CA PRO A 511 14.53 -5.80 -5.86
C PRO A 511 13.26 -4.98 -5.59
N TRP A 512 13.04 -4.01 -6.47
CA TRP A 512 11.77 -3.31 -6.58
C TRP A 512 10.70 -4.21 -7.19
N ILE A 513 9.54 -4.29 -6.53
CA ILE A 513 8.38 -5.09 -6.93
C ILE A 513 7.14 -4.24 -7.27
N GLY A 514 7.26 -2.91 -7.18
CA GLY A 514 6.23 -1.96 -7.61
C GLY A 514 6.24 -1.68 -9.12
N ALA A 515 5.63 -0.56 -9.53
CA ALA A 515 5.60 -0.16 -10.94
C ALA A 515 7.01 0.13 -11.50
N GLU A 516 7.27 -0.30 -12.73
CA GLU A 516 8.56 -0.06 -13.41
C GLU A 516 8.70 1.41 -13.82
N LEU A 517 9.86 2.00 -13.56
CA LEU A 517 10.18 3.37 -13.94
C LEU A 517 11.18 3.38 -15.10
N ALA A 518 10.80 4.02 -16.21
CA ALA A 518 11.64 4.16 -17.39
C ALA A 518 11.64 5.61 -17.91
N PRO A 519 12.32 6.55 -17.22
CA PRO A 519 12.46 7.93 -17.70
C PRO A 519 13.19 7.95 -19.05
N SER A 520 12.55 8.55 -20.04
CA SER A 520 13.15 8.88 -21.34
C SER A 520 14.23 9.94 -21.17
N VAL A 521 15.27 9.87 -21.99
CA VAL A 521 16.34 10.88 -22.01
C VAL A 521 15.80 12.15 -22.69
N LEU A 522 16.02 13.30 -22.06
CA LEU A 522 15.71 14.62 -22.62
C LEU A 522 17.00 15.29 -23.10
N ASP A 523 16.91 16.01 -24.23
CA ASP A 523 18.06 16.62 -24.92
C ASP A 523 18.57 17.92 -24.27
N HIS A 524 17.91 18.39 -23.21
CA HIS A 524 18.24 19.62 -22.51
C HIS A 524 18.16 19.42 -21.00
N ASP A 525 18.94 20.23 -20.28
CA ASP A 525 18.89 20.29 -18.83
C ASP A 525 17.60 20.97 -18.37
N PRO A 526 17.05 20.56 -17.21
CA PRO A 526 15.86 21.20 -16.67
C PRO A 526 16.14 22.65 -16.25
N PRO A 527 15.11 23.51 -16.23
CA PRO A 527 15.25 24.86 -15.67
C PRO A 527 15.59 24.77 -14.18
N GLN A 528 16.65 25.47 -13.76
CA GLN A 528 17.17 25.39 -12.40
C GLN A 528 16.81 26.64 -11.58
N ALA A 529 16.13 26.44 -10.44
CA ALA A 529 15.93 27.49 -9.45
C ALA A 529 17.23 27.87 -8.73
N GLU A 530 17.35 29.13 -8.32
CA GLU A 530 18.40 29.54 -7.38
C GLU A 530 18.25 28.80 -6.06
N LEU A 531 19.36 28.28 -5.54
CA LEU A 531 19.40 27.70 -4.21
C LEU A 531 19.19 28.80 -3.16
N PRO A 532 18.24 28.64 -2.23
CA PRO A 532 17.94 29.65 -1.24
C PRO A 532 19.09 29.85 -0.24
N ARG A 533 19.14 31.03 0.37
CA ARG A 533 20.16 31.36 1.37
C ARG A 533 19.87 30.61 2.68
N PRO A 534 20.85 29.89 3.27
CA PRO A 534 20.65 29.19 4.54
C PRO A 534 20.32 30.13 5.70
N GLY A 535 19.51 29.66 6.64
CA GLY A 535 19.41 30.26 7.99
C GLY A 535 18.34 31.33 8.21
N GLU A 536 17.45 31.58 7.25
CA GLU A 536 16.37 32.58 7.42
C GLU A 536 15.28 32.11 8.41
N ARG A 537 14.91 32.99 9.35
CA ARG A 537 13.70 32.89 10.17
C ARG A 537 12.59 33.76 9.61
N ARG A 538 11.52 33.13 9.14
CA ARG A 538 10.44 33.78 8.39
C ARG A 538 9.10 33.84 9.15
N PHE A 539 8.92 33.04 10.20
CA PHE A 539 7.64 32.93 10.89
C PHE A 539 7.64 33.56 12.29
N ASP A 540 6.59 34.31 12.61
CA ASP A 540 6.23 34.76 13.96
C ASP A 540 4.99 34.00 14.44
N ARG A 541 4.74 33.97 15.76
CA ARG A 541 3.48 33.42 16.30
C ARG A 541 2.29 34.29 15.90
N ALA A 542 1.17 33.66 15.57
CA ALA A 542 -0.13 34.28 15.36
C ALA A 542 -1.12 33.80 16.43
N SER A 543 -2.19 34.57 16.67
CA SER A 543 -3.27 34.13 17.56
C SER A 543 -4.33 33.33 16.78
N ALA A 544 -5.13 32.54 17.49
CA ALA A 544 -6.18 31.71 16.89
C ALA A 544 -7.23 32.53 16.13
N GLU A 545 -7.54 33.74 16.58
CA GLU A 545 -8.51 34.63 15.92
C GLU A 545 -8.03 35.15 14.56
N GLN A 546 -6.72 35.04 14.29
CA GLN A 546 -6.12 35.43 13.03
C GLN A 546 -6.05 34.26 12.04
N SER A 547 -6.25 33.03 12.52
CA SER A 547 -6.18 31.83 11.69
C SER A 547 -7.29 31.82 10.64
N PRO A 548 -7.00 31.38 9.39
CA PRO A 548 -8.04 31.10 8.40
C PRO A 548 -8.85 29.84 8.74
N GLY A 549 -8.46 29.08 9.77
CA GLY A 549 -9.09 27.84 10.18
C GLY A 549 -8.94 26.72 9.15
N PHE A 550 -7.78 26.62 8.49
CA PHE A 550 -7.55 25.58 7.49
C PHE A 550 -7.55 24.18 8.10
N LEU A 551 -6.93 24.02 9.27
CA LEU A 551 -6.96 22.78 10.04
C LEU A 551 -7.95 22.89 11.21
N ALA A 552 -8.53 21.75 11.58
CA ALA A 552 -9.44 21.62 12.71
C ALA A 552 -9.09 20.40 13.54
N VAL A 553 -9.03 20.56 14.87
CA VAL A 553 -8.97 19.45 15.81
C VAL A 553 -10.38 18.94 16.03
N HIS A 554 -10.54 17.63 15.91
CA HIS A 554 -11.76 16.88 16.19
C HIS A 554 -11.44 15.78 17.20
N ALA A 555 -12.45 15.29 17.89
CA ALA A 555 -12.36 14.09 18.71
C ALA A 555 -13.55 13.19 18.44
N SER A 556 -13.32 11.89 18.34
CA SER A 556 -14.40 10.91 18.16
C SER A 556 -14.20 9.72 19.09
N ARG A 557 -15.31 9.08 19.48
CA ARG A 557 -15.27 7.75 20.08
C ARG A 557 -15.13 6.70 18.98
N PHE A 558 -14.12 5.86 19.13
CA PHE A 558 -13.90 4.69 18.30
C PHE A 558 -14.18 3.43 19.11
N ASP A 559 -15.06 2.58 18.59
CA ASP A 559 -15.35 1.26 19.15
C ASP A 559 -14.57 0.21 18.37
N GLU A 560 -13.91 -0.69 19.09
CA GLU A 560 -13.27 -1.88 18.57
C GLU A 560 -14.26 -3.04 18.63
N LEU A 561 -14.50 -3.69 17.50
CA LEU A 561 -15.48 -4.77 17.37
C LEU A 561 -14.79 -6.12 17.21
N ASP A 562 -15.30 -7.17 17.86
CA ASP A 562 -14.88 -8.55 17.62
C ASP A 562 -15.62 -9.22 16.43
N ALA A 563 -15.33 -10.49 16.20
CA ALA A 563 -15.92 -11.28 15.12
C ALA A 563 -17.46 -11.44 15.20
N SER A 564 -18.06 -11.24 16.39
CA SER A 564 -19.51 -11.27 16.57
C SER A 564 -20.17 -9.90 16.37
N GLY A 565 -19.37 -8.84 16.17
CA GLY A 565 -19.81 -7.46 16.16
C GLY A 565 -20.00 -6.86 17.55
N ALA A 566 -19.55 -7.53 18.61
CA ALA A 566 -19.59 -7.00 19.96
C ALA A 566 -18.46 -6.00 20.18
N VAL A 567 -18.76 -4.90 20.90
CA VAL A 567 -17.75 -3.91 21.30
C VAL A 567 -16.87 -4.53 22.39
N VAL A 568 -15.58 -4.69 22.10
CA VAL A 568 -14.58 -5.22 23.06
C VAL A 568 -13.78 -4.13 23.76
N ALA A 569 -13.66 -2.96 23.15
CA ALA A 569 -13.08 -1.77 23.76
C ALA A 569 -13.59 -0.50 23.08
N SER A 570 -13.56 0.61 23.81
CA SER A 570 -13.96 1.93 23.30
C SER A 570 -12.97 2.98 23.76
N GLN A 571 -12.57 3.87 22.86
CA GLN A 571 -11.58 4.91 23.15
C GLN A 571 -11.92 6.21 22.42
N VAL A 572 -11.76 7.34 23.11
CA VAL A 572 -11.80 8.65 22.46
C VAL A 572 -10.41 8.96 21.88
N ARG A 573 -10.37 9.44 20.64
CA ARG A 573 -9.13 9.90 20.00
C ARG A 573 -9.34 11.26 19.38
N GLU A 574 -8.37 12.13 19.61
CA GLU A 574 -8.24 13.39 18.89
C GLU A 574 -7.41 13.23 17.63
N TYR A 575 -7.81 13.95 16.60
CA TYR A 575 -7.13 13.99 15.33
C TYR A 575 -7.35 15.34 14.64
N VAL A 576 -6.48 15.67 13.69
CA VAL A 576 -6.59 16.89 12.88
C VAL A 576 -7.01 16.56 11.45
N VAL A 577 -7.94 17.34 10.90
CA VAL A 577 -8.32 17.27 9.48
C VAL A 577 -8.32 18.66 8.84
N PRO A 578 -8.09 18.75 7.51
CA PRO A 578 -8.31 19.98 6.77
C PRO A 578 -9.81 20.27 6.59
N ARG A 579 -10.23 21.54 6.73
CA ARG A 579 -11.64 21.93 6.54
C ARG A 579 -12.08 22.01 5.08
N THR A 580 -11.17 22.35 4.18
CA THR A 580 -11.48 22.71 2.78
C THR A 580 -10.85 21.78 1.75
N ARG A 581 -10.17 20.72 2.19
CA ARG A 581 -9.51 19.72 1.34
C ARG A 581 -9.87 18.32 1.85
N SER A 582 -9.57 17.31 1.05
CA SER A 582 -9.70 15.92 1.49
C SER A 582 -8.52 15.52 2.40
N ASN A 583 -8.65 14.34 3.01
CA ASN A 583 -7.56 13.66 3.72
C ASN A 583 -6.55 13.00 2.75
N ASN A 584 -6.85 12.99 1.45
CA ASN A 584 -5.99 12.43 0.43
C ASN A 584 -4.93 13.45 -0.01
N SER A 585 -3.67 13.08 0.10
CA SER A 585 -2.52 13.84 -0.39
C SER A 585 -1.81 13.06 -1.49
N ILE A 586 -1.26 13.77 -2.48
CA ILE A 586 -0.33 13.20 -3.46
C ILE A 586 1.06 13.77 -3.19
N SER A 587 2.08 12.90 -3.17
CA SER A 587 3.49 13.29 -3.16
C SER A 587 4.18 12.79 -4.42
N VAL A 588 4.97 13.63 -5.10
CA VAL A 588 5.48 13.33 -6.43
C VAL A 588 7.00 13.21 -6.46
N ALA A 589 7.50 12.06 -6.94
CA ALA A 589 8.84 11.93 -7.47
C ALA A 589 8.84 12.40 -8.93
N LEU A 590 9.07 13.70 -9.14
CA LEU A 590 9.14 14.27 -10.48
C LEU A 590 10.57 14.10 -11.03
N LEU A 591 10.72 13.22 -12.02
CA LEU A 591 12.00 12.75 -12.53
C LEU A 591 12.33 13.36 -13.89
N TRP A 592 13.58 13.74 -14.06
CA TRP A 592 14.14 14.23 -15.32
C TRP A 592 15.43 13.49 -15.60
N ARG A 593 15.62 12.99 -16.83
CA ARG A 593 16.82 12.24 -17.19
C ARG A 593 17.63 12.95 -18.26
N THR A 594 18.87 13.29 -17.92
CA THR A 594 19.88 13.89 -18.80
C THR A 594 21.02 12.89 -19.02
N GLY A 595 21.07 12.29 -20.21
CA GLY A 595 22.02 11.23 -20.51
C GLY A 595 21.94 10.03 -19.53
N GLN A 596 22.98 9.87 -18.70
CA GLN A 596 23.05 8.80 -17.70
C GLN A 596 22.57 9.21 -16.31
N GLU A 597 22.38 10.50 -16.04
CA GLU A 597 21.96 11.00 -14.74
C GLU A 597 20.43 11.10 -14.66
N VAL A 598 19.87 10.77 -13.49
CA VAL A 598 18.46 10.99 -13.18
C VAL A 598 18.39 12.02 -12.06
N LEU A 599 17.76 13.14 -12.38
CA LEU A 599 17.47 14.23 -11.47
C LEU A 599 16.04 14.06 -10.93
N MET A 600 15.83 14.50 -9.70
CA MET A 600 14.49 14.64 -9.12
C MET A 600 14.26 16.10 -8.71
N ALA A 601 13.07 16.60 -8.98
CA ALA A 601 12.69 17.95 -8.59
C ALA A 601 12.35 18.04 -7.11
N VAL A 602 12.77 19.13 -6.48
CA VAL A 602 12.37 19.52 -5.13
C VAL A 602 11.85 20.96 -5.11
N GLU A 603 10.88 21.23 -4.24
CA GLU A 603 10.45 22.58 -3.92
C GLU A 603 11.26 23.14 -2.75
N ASN A 604 11.67 24.40 -2.86
CA ASN A 604 12.22 25.13 -1.72
C ASN A 604 11.10 25.89 -1.00
N ARG A 605 10.76 25.45 0.21
CA ARG A 605 9.69 26.06 1.00
C ARG A 605 10.22 26.65 2.29
N HIS A 606 9.46 27.60 2.82
CA HIS A 606 9.59 28.04 4.20
C HIS A 606 8.43 27.46 4.99
N LEU A 607 8.71 26.65 6.01
CA LEU A 607 7.70 26.04 6.86
C LEU A 607 7.95 26.35 8.35
N PRO A 608 6.89 26.61 9.13
CA PRO A 608 7.01 26.93 10.55
C PRO A 608 7.52 25.75 11.38
N ALA A 609 7.12 24.51 11.07
CA ALA A 609 7.61 23.31 11.75
C ALA A 609 9.15 23.18 11.67
N GLN A 610 9.72 23.44 10.49
CA GLN A 610 11.18 23.48 10.31
C GLN A 610 11.83 24.55 11.20
N GLN A 611 11.22 25.72 11.29
CA GLN A 611 11.72 26.80 12.15
C GLN A 611 11.68 26.46 13.63
N ALA A 612 10.64 25.74 14.08
CA ALA A 612 10.48 25.33 15.47
C ALA A 612 11.62 24.40 15.92
N TYR A 613 12.00 23.41 15.09
CA TYR A 613 13.01 22.41 15.47
C TYR A 613 14.45 22.78 15.10
N PHE A 614 14.66 23.49 14.00
CA PHE A 614 16.02 23.75 13.46
C PHE A 614 16.42 25.22 13.50
N GLY A 615 15.54 26.10 13.98
CA GLY A 615 15.82 27.52 14.16
C GLY A 615 15.84 28.34 12.86
N HIS A 616 15.59 27.73 11.70
CA HIS A 616 15.40 28.37 10.39
C HIS A 616 14.21 27.76 9.67
N SER A 617 13.56 28.51 8.79
CA SER A 617 12.30 28.12 8.15
C SER A 617 12.47 27.35 6.84
N HIS A 618 13.62 27.46 6.19
CA HIS A 618 13.85 26.83 4.88
C HIS A 618 13.99 25.30 4.96
N ILE A 619 13.29 24.62 4.06
CA ILE A 619 13.28 23.16 3.89
C ILE A 619 13.06 22.80 2.41
N GLN A 620 13.70 21.72 1.96
CA GLN A 620 13.42 21.09 0.66
C GLN A 620 12.35 20.01 0.85
N VAL A 621 11.34 20.04 -0.02
CA VAL A 621 10.23 19.07 0.00
C VAL A 621 10.03 18.47 -1.38
N ALA A 622 9.42 17.28 -1.45
CA ALA A 622 8.88 16.79 -2.71
C ALA A 622 7.65 17.63 -3.09
N PRO A 623 7.40 17.92 -4.38
CA PRO A 623 6.13 18.51 -4.81
C PRO A 623 4.96 17.65 -4.30
N ALA A 624 4.07 18.27 -3.54
CA ALA A 624 2.98 17.55 -2.87
C ALA A 624 1.76 18.45 -2.66
N TRP A 625 0.57 17.84 -2.78
CA TRP A 625 -0.71 18.54 -2.67
C TRP A 625 -1.73 17.72 -1.89
N ARG A 626 -2.51 18.39 -1.03
CA ARG A 626 -3.79 17.86 -0.52
C ARG A 626 -4.84 18.01 -1.61
N LEU A 627 -5.54 16.93 -1.93
CA LEU A 627 -6.51 16.89 -3.02
C LEU A 627 -7.79 17.66 -2.66
N PRO A 628 -8.44 18.32 -3.63
CA PRO A 628 -9.85 18.72 -3.54
C PRO A 628 -10.76 17.57 -3.07
N GLN A 629 -11.87 17.90 -2.39
CA GLN A 629 -12.81 16.91 -1.85
C GLN A 629 -13.61 16.15 -2.94
N ASP A 630 -13.74 16.73 -4.13
CA ASP A 630 -14.43 16.15 -5.29
C ASP A 630 -13.55 15.19 -6.11
N ILE A 631 -12.26 15.09 -5.78
CA ILE A 631 -11.36 14.07 -6.34
C ILE A 631 -11.42 12.83 -5.46
N VAL A 632 -12.18 11.85 -5.94
CA VAL A 632 -12.54 10.63 -5.21
C VAL A 632 -12.00 9.35 -5.85
N ASP A 633 -11.27 9.47 -6.96
CA ASP A 633 -10.69 8.34 -7.68
C ASP A 633 -9.34 8.71 -8.33
N GLN A 634 -8.52 7.70 -8.57
CA GLN A 634 -7.19 7.80 -9.19
C GLN A 634 -7.23 8.49 -10.55
N ASP A 635 -8.18 8.16 -11.43
CA ASP A 635 -8.22 8.71 -12.79
C ASP A 635 -8.37 10.24 -12.77
N ARG A 636 -9.27 10.77 -11.93
CA ARG A 636 -9.44 12.21 -11.69
C ARG A 636 -8.21 12.82 -11.04
N ALA A 637 -7.63 12.13 -10.07
CA ALA A 637 -6.44 12.60 -9.35
C ALA A 637 -5.24 12.78 -10.29
N HIS A 638 -5.02 11.86 -11.23
CA HIS A 638 -3.91 11.93 -12.19
C HIS A 638 -4.13 13.04 -13.21
N PHE A 639 -5.37 13.20 -13.70
CA PHE A 639 -5.71 14.29 -14.60
C PHE A 639 -5.45 15.65 -13.92
N TRP A 640 -5.94 15.79 -12.69
CA TRP A 640 -5.72 16.99 -11.89
C TRP A 640 -4.23 17.25 -11.62
N LEU A 641 -3.47 16.21 -11.30
CA LEU A 641 -2.04 16.33 -11.02
C LEU A 641 -1.25 16.84 -12.23
N ARG A 642 -1.53 16.35 -13.44
CA ARG A 642 -0.88 16.86 -14.67
C ARG A 642 -1.13 18.35 -14.86
N GLU A 643 -2.37 18.78 -14.62
CA GLU A 643 -2.74 20.19 -14.70
C GLU A 643 -2.03 21.02 -13.63
N GLN A 644 -1.88 20.50 -12.40
CA GLN A 644 -1.13 21.19 -11.35
C GLN A 644 0.36 21.29 -11.66
N LEU A 645 1.02 20.24 -12.16
CA LEU A 645 2.43 20.30 -12.53
C LEU A 645 2.68 21.37 -13.61
N ARG A 646 1.79 21.44 -14.60
CA ARG A 646 1.83 22.46 -15.65
C ARG A 646 1.57 23.87 -15.09
N HIS A 647 0.54 24.03 -14.27
CA HIS A 647 0.13 25.33 -13.72
C HIS A 647 1.13 25.88 -12.70
N ASP A 648 1.50 25.06 -11.72
CA ASP A 648 2.32 25.50 -10.57
C ASP A 648 3.81 25.54 -10.90
N HIS A 649 4.29 24.74 -11.86
CA HIS A 649 5.73 24.58 -12.14
C HIS A 649 6.12 24.68 -13.61
N GLY A 650 5.16 24.82 -14.54
CA GLY A 650 5.46 24.85 -15.98
C GLY A 650 6.02 23.54 -16.51
N VAL A 651 5.87 22.41 -15.79
CA VAL A 651 6.42 21.11 -16.20
C VAL A 651 5.34 20.24 -16.82
N GLU A 652 5.63 19.72 -18.01
CA GLU A 652 4.83 18.65 -18.62
C GLU A 652 5.41 17.30 -18.19
N ALA A 653 4.53 16.38 -17.77
CA ALA A 653 4.96 15.07 -17.29
C ALA A 653 3.97 13.97 -17.63
N THR A 654 4.52 12.79 -17.92
CA THR A 654 3.76 11.55 -17.94
C THR A 654 3.72 10.97 -16.53
N ILE A 655 2.52 10.88 -15.98
CA ILE A 655 2.28 10.24 -14.68
C ILE A 655 2.46 8.72 -14.80
N VAL A 656 3.35 8.16 -13.98
CA VAL A 656 3.67 6.74 -13.86
C VAL A 656 3.33 6.29 -12.44
N GLU A 657 2.29 5.47 -12.33
CA GLU A 657 1.74 5.10 -11.03
C GLU A 657 1.57 3.59 -10.84
N PRO A 658 1.57 3.15 -9.57
CA PRO A 658 1.92 3.89 -8.34
C PRO A 658 3.43 3.82 -8.00
N LEU A 659 4.00 4.79 -7.25
CA LEU A 659 5.37 4.68 -6.69
C LEU A 659 5.32 3.97 -5.33
N GLY A 660 4.93 2.70 -5.37
CA GLY A 660 4.66 1.89 -4.19
C GLY A 660 3.29 2.18 -3.55
N GLY A 661 3.01 1.57 -2.40
CA GLY A 661 1.72 1.72 -1.71
C GLY A 661 1.53 3.08 -1.01
N HIS A 662 0.29 3.44 -0.72
CA HIS A 662 -0.01 4.63 0.08
C HIS A 662 0.51 4.48 1.52
N TYR A 663 0.71 5.60 2.22
CA TYR A 663 1.19 5.60 3.61
C TYR A 663 0.56 6.73 4.43
N TYR A 664 0.55 6.57 5.75
CA TYR A 664 0.19 7.61 6.71
C TYR A 664 1.46 8.29 7.23
N PRO A 665 1.57 9.63 7.14
CA PRO A 665 2.69 10.36 7.73
C PRO A 665 2.72 10.25 9.25
N ASP A 666 1.54 10.30 9.88
CA ASP A 666 1.34 10.04 11.31
C ASP A 666 -0.09 9.55 11.59
N ALA A 667 -0.28 8.22 11.60
CA ALA A 667 -1.56 7.57 11.89
C ALA A 667 -2.07 7.78 13.34
N GLY A 668 -1.29 8.43 14.21
CA GLY A 668 -1.66 8.75 15.58
C GLY A 668 -2.22 10.16 15.77
N VAL A 669 -2.16 11.01 14.75
CA VAL A 669 -2.55 12.44 14.84
C VAL A 669 -3.49 12.85 13.71
N SER A 670 -3.42 12.21 12.55
CA SER A 670 -4.17 12.62 11.35
C SER A 670 -4.62 11.40 10.54
N PRO A 671 -5.84 11.42 9.97
CA PRO A 671 -6.26 10.45 8.97
C PRO A 671 -5.67 10.75 7.57
N GLU A 672 -4.75 11.72 7.44
CA GLU A 672 -4.06 12.00 6.18
C GLU A 672 -3.39 10.75 5.63
N VAL A 673 -3.77 10.41 4.40
CA VAL A 673 -3.13 9.37 3.59
C VAL A 673 -2.38 10.03 2.44
N VAL A 674 -1.20 9.51 2.12
CA VAL A 674 -0.39 10.01 1.01
C VAL A 674 -0.25 8.93 -0.05
N PHE A 675 -0.60 9.29 -1.28
CA PHE A 675 -0.42 8.49 -2.48
C PHE A 675 0.87 8.94 -3.19
N PRO A 676 1.96 8.14 -3.12
CA PRO A 676 3.20 8.47 -3.81
C PRO A 676 3.13 8.14 -5.29
N VAL A 677 3.53 9.12 -6.10
CA VAL A 677 3.44 9.07 -7.57
C VAL A 677 4.81 9.33 -8.18
N ALA A 678 5.18 8.57 -9.22
CA ALA A 678 6.30 8.95 -10.07
C ALA A 678 5.75 9.75 -11.27
N ALA A 679 6.37 10.88 -11.58
CA ALA A 679 6.05 11.65 -12.77
C ALA A 679 7.32 11.78 -13.61
N LEU A 680 7.26 11.35 -14.88
CA LEU A 680 8.39 11.44 -15.80
C LEU A 680 8.23 12.72 -16.62
N ALA A 681 9.11 13.69 -16.41
CA ALA A 681 9.09 14.94 -17.15
C ALA A 681 9.27 14.67 -18.65
N THR A 682 8.48 15.36 -19.47
CA THR A 682 8.57 15.33 -20.94
C THR A 682 9.03 16.67 -21.52
N GLY A 683 8.98 17.72 -20.71
CA GLY A 683 9.45 19.06 -21.04
C GLY A 683 9.11 20.04 -19.93
N ALA A 684 9.62 21.26 -20.03
CA ALA A 684 9.26 22.37 -19.16
C ALA A 684 9.21 23.66 -19.96
N ASP A 685 8.34 24.58 -19.55
CA ASP A 685 8.32 25.97 -20.00
C ASP A 685 8.93 26.87 -18.92
N PRO A 686 10.19 27.33 -19.08
CA PRO A 686 10.86 28.17 -18.09
C PRO A 686 10.19 29.52 -17.85
N ALA A 687 9.29 29.96 -18.73
CA ALA A 687 8.59 31.24 -18.60
C ALA A 687 7.39 31.18 -17.64
N HIS A 688 6.97 29.99 -17.22
CA HIS A 688 5.76 29.77 -16.42
C HIS A 688 6.03 28.90 -15.19
N GLY A 689 5.31 29.19 -14.10
CA GLY A 689 5.37 28.42 -12.86
C GLY A 689 6.46 28.85 -11.88
N LYS A 690 6.42 28.27 -10.68
CA LYS A 690 7.42 28.42 -9.63
C LYS A 690 8.63 27.55 -9.97
N PRO A 691 9.84 28.11 -9.95
CA PRO A 691 11.03 27.38 -10.34
C PRO A 691 11.32 26.25 -9.33
N LEU A 692 11.61 25.06 -9.87
CA LEU A 692 12.02 23.88 -9.11
C LEU A 692 13.55 23.80 -9.04
N THR A 693 14.07 23.21 -7.97
CA THR A 693 15.48 22.80 -7.94
C THR A 693 15.55 21.33 -8.35
N TRP A 694 16.37 21.01 -9.34
CA TRP A 694 16.63 19.64 -9.76
C TRP A 694 17.96 19.20 -9.15
N LEU A 695 17.92 18.06 -8.46
CA LEU A 695 19.07 17.48 -7.77
C LEU A 695 19.26 16.03 -8.21
N PRO A 696 20.50 15.52 -8.26
CA PRO A 696 20.74 14.11 -8.54
C PRO A 696 19.97 13.22 -7.57
N LEU A 697 19.18 12.28 -8.09
CA LEU A 697 18.37 11.38 -7.27
C LEU A 697 19.24 10.55 -6.30
N SER A 698 20.45 10.18 -6.73
CA SER A 698 21.43 9.52 -5.87
C SER A 698 21.86 10.38 -4.68
N GLU A 699 21.96 11.69 -4.85
CA GLU A 699 22.31 12.62 -3.76
C GLU A 699 21.15 12.77 -2.79
N LEU A 700 19.94 13.00 -3.30
CA LEU A 700 18.72 13.08 -2.48
C LEU A 700 18.51 11.81 -1.64
N ALA A 701 18.63 10.64 -2.26
CA ALA A 701 18.52 9.36 -1.55
C ALA A 701 19.66 9.18 -0.54
N ALA A 702 20.87 9.68 -0.83
CA ALA A 702 21.99 9.65 0.09
C ALA A 702 21.79 10.55 1.32
N GLU A 703 21.09 11.69 1.17
CA GLU A 703 20.79 12.61 2.25
C GLU A 703 19.77 12.07 3.26
N VAL A 704 18.91 11.14 2.85
CA VAL A 704 17.96 10.50 3.77
C VAL A 704 18.70 9.87 4.96
N GLY A 705 18.29 10.23 6.17
CA GLY A 705 18.99 9.90 7.42
C GLY A 705 19.69 11.09 8.08
N ARG A 706 19.77 12.25 7.42
CA ARG A 706 20.24 13.52 8.02
C ARG A 706 19.08 14.31 8.63
N SER A 707 19.38 15.14 9.62
CA SER A 707 18.40 16.10 10.16
C SER A 707 18.05 17.15 9.10
N LYS A 708 16.77 17.56 9.01
CA LYS A 708 16.18 18.64 8.17
C LYS A 708 15.40 18.19 6.93
N LEU A 709 15.10 16.90 6.80
CA LEU A 709 14.35 16.42 5.64
C LEU A 709 12.84 16.41 5.89
N ASP A 710 12.12 16.56 4.80
CA ASP A 710 10.68 16.35 4.68
C ASP A 710 10.38 14.85 4.48
N GLY A 711 9.35 14.35 5.16
CA GLY A 711 8.98 12.94 5.14
C GLY A 711 8.57 12.45 3.76
N HIS A 712 7.81 13.26 3.01
CA HIS A 712 7.41 12.92 1.66
C HIS A 712 8.62 12.85 0.72
N LEU A 713 9.56 13.79 0.85
CA LEU A 713 10.83 13.76 0.12
C LEU A 713 11.65 12.51 0.44
N CYS A 714 11.73 12.09 1.72
CA CYS A 714 12.42 10.86 2.10
C CYS A 714 11.81 9.64 1.38
N VAL A 715 10.49 9.46 1.44
CA VAL A 715 9.82 8.31 0.82
C VAL A 715 9.96 8.35 -0.70
N ALA A 716 9.70 9.50 -1.33
CA ALA A 716 9.77 9.67 -2.77
C ALA A 716 11.19 9.39 -3.32
N ALA A 717 12.23 9.95 -2.69
CA ALA A 717 13.61 9.75 -3.12
C ALA A 717 14.09 8.30 -2.92
N LEU A 718 13.79 7.68 -1.77
CA LEU A 718 14.17 6.29 -1.49
C LEU A 718 13.49 5.32 -2.47
N ARG A 719 12.17 5.47 -2.68
CA ARG A 719 11.42 4.60 -3.59
C ARG A 719 11.82 4.78 -5.04
N ALA A 720 11.99 6.02 -5.51
CA ALA A 720 12.43 6.28 -6.89
C ALA A 720 13.85 5.74 -7.15
N ALA A 721 14.78 5.92 -6.20
CA ALA A 721 16.12 5.37 -6.33
C ALA A 721 16.11 3.83 -6.33
N HIS A 722 15.33 3.21 -5.46
CA HIS A 722 15.15 1.75 -5.42
C HIS A 722 14.56 1.23 -6.74
N ALA A 723 13.49 1.85 -7.25
CA ALA A 723 12.83 1.47 -8.49
C ALA A 723 13.75 1.56 -9.72
N LEU A 724 14.66 2.54 -9.75
CA LEU A 724 15.62 2.72 -10.84
C LEU A 724 16.94 1.96 -10.65
N GLY A 725 17.10 1.22 -9.55
CA GLY A 725 18.35 0.53 -9.21
C GLY A 725 19.53 1.48 -8.98
N ILE A 726 19.26 2.73 -8.59
CA ILE A 726 20.30 3.74 -8.31
C ILE A 726 20.93 3.43 -6.95
N PRO A 727 22.27 3.33 -6.85
CA PRO A 727 22.93 3.09 -5.58
C PRO A 727 22.60 4.16 -4.53
N MET A 728 22.24 3.70 -3.34
CA MET A 728 21.96 4.56 -2.19
C MET A 728 23.08 4.41 -1.16
N PRO A 729 24.18 5.17 -1.26
CA PRO A 729 25.32 5.01 -0.36
C PRO A 729 24.89 5.29 1.10
N ALA A 730 25.64 4.76 2.06
CA ALA A 730 25.42 5.05 3.47
C ALA A 730 25.44 6.57 3.71
N PRO A 731 24.55 7.11 4.58
CA PRO A 731 24.57 8.53 4.89
C PRO A 731 25.95 8.89 5.47
N LYS A 732 26.58 9.95 4.96
CA LYS A 732 27.85 10.46 5.50
C LYS A 732 27.62 10.78 6.98
N ARG A 733 28.44 10.22 7.88
CA ARG A 733 28.39 10.54 9.32
C ARG A 733 28.49 12.06 9.46
N ASP A 734 27.55 12.68 10.15
CA ASP A 734 27.74 14.08 10.54
C ASP A 734 28.99 14.18 11.41
N GLU A 735 29.93 15.05 11.02
CA GLU A 735 31.18 15.29 11.74
C GLU A 735 30.97 15.98 13.09
N ARG A 736 29.75 16.47 13.35
CA ARG A 736 29.34 16.88 14.69
C ARG A 736 29.04 15.61 15.48
N PRO A 737 29.56 15.44 16.71
CA PRO A 737 29.19 14.32 17.54
C PRO A 737 27.67 14.29 17.62
N GLY A 738 27.05 13.29 16.97
CA GLY A 738 25.65 12.99 17.16
C GLY A 738 25.44 12.85 18.66
N LEU A 739 24.30 13.25 19.19
CA LEU A 739 23.97 13.26 20.63
C LEU A 739 24.14 11.89 21.37
N TRP A 740 24.65 10.86 20.69
CA TRP A 740 25.08 9.57 21.24
C TRP A 740 26.61 9.43 21.44
N ALA A 741 27.42 10.42 21.03
CA ALA A 741 28.85 10.50 21.34
C ALA A 741 29.16 11.29 22.63
N LEU A 742 28.11 11.77 23.32
CA LEU A 742 28.19 12.53 24.57
C LEU A 742 27.27 11.98 25.68
N ALA A 743 26.90 10.69 25.59
CA ALA A 743 26.28 9.94 26.69
C ALA A 743 27.29 8.99 27.32
#